data_AF-A0A927SHA3-F1
#
_entry.id   AF-A0A927SHA3-F1
#
_cell.length_a   1.000
_cell.length_b   1.000
_cell.length_c   1.000
_cell.angle_alpha   90.00
_cell.angle_beta   90.00
_cell.angle_gamma   90.00
#
_symmetry.space_group_name_H-M   'P 1'
#
loop_
_entity.id
_entity.type
_entity.pdbx_description
1 polymer ?
#
loop_
_entity_poly.entity_id
_entity_poly.type
_entity_poly.pdbx_seq_one_letter_code
_entity_poly.pdbx_strand_id
1 'polypeptide(L)'
;MHRKERSCLHRRMCLLLCLVLLMTGWTASFAYATEIDSAPLIQASVRDGMVRVYLSSMGNPTSLDVTIAGSYSTNGNHDMNLTNGETVNISFNQSTGQITMKRNGNSYAMGREMIFRRHATKGSNGLRIAQTRMPGNLYPGDLRLIAQKSGSGWRLYAIVHVYIEYYLYGVVPYEMGNSANIEALKAQAVAARTYTLNKMNLRANSLYDVVDTTNDQVYYGNSDTTANCTAAVDATRGIVVMNGDTLTGTYYTASNGGQTESAKSGLSASGYSYLGVKDDPFDLMNSASVKRQVTVYADNTSAAQNEALRTLLNNKAGTRVTRIHAITPHTPMYASPSRLYTQMDFDVTLSNGRRTTLTLGIFSEMEKALGMSINSRQNELWTVETYNDSFKLVSRRFGHGVGMSQRGAMQMGSMGYTYDQILGFYYEGCSRVQYAFSHTILSSLESGGNDTIINNEPPADITEGSGNTASVKLAGVNDRLAIRDGASENAQVLTSVVNGGIVTVLAKGNNWTLVQLGQIVGYAPTSALRFSGTPPVSSTATPTPVSQWATVSCNGTLNLRTSPSLTAGVKASIPDGAVLCVFQTSNGWAQVQYGASVGWASMDFLRMSSVYPGQTTGQGSMPAVVSIPSGSGTVNLRETASTTSRVLTTIAHGGQVTVLTNDGSWCYVQAAGYEGYVMTKFLAINGTVEELPETDASPELGAGEVEAIVKTVSGTLNLREQPTTAARVLMTIPRGESIIVTSRGTEWCAVRYAGFSGYVMTQYLTFPADSSAEPVSYAMVATQSGALNMRSQPTTGSSVVTQIPKGARVGVISQNAGWSRVRYGEHTGYVMSSYLRAEGSTPEVTGRYARVTTASGSLNLRETASADARVLMGIPQGTVLEVLSYSGGWVKVSYAGQTGYVMDKFLTFTDQPLQEDNPASGRDVTVNTGGGGLNLRETADANARVLLSIPDESRVELLIEGAAWCKVKYSGHTGYVMTRFLDLDSAEPETGVRFVNTVSGGLNLRETASADARVLLAIPRGTAVTLLEEGSEWCKIQYNDNIGYVMTKFLSKE
;
A
#
# COMPACT_ATOMS: atom_id res chain seq x y z
N MET A 1 -25.54 21.29 -59.15
CA MET A 1 -26.48 22.39 -58.82
C MET A 1 -27.85 21.76 -58.65
N HIS A 2 -28.56 21.82 -57.53
CA HIS A 2 -28.36 22.46 -56.23
C HIS A 2 -29.10 21.53 -55.23
N ARG A 3 -28.48 20.73 -54.36
CA ARG A 3 -27.59 21.12 -53.24
C ARG A 3 -27.99 22.46 -52.62
N LYS A 4 -29.23 22.57 -52.14
CA LYS A 4 -29.56 23.44 -51.00
C LYS A 4 -30.87 23.12 -50.22
N GLU A 5 -31.67 22.11 -50.57
CA GLU A 5 -32.95 21.86 -49.85
C GLU A 5 -33.16 20.48 -49.22
N ARG A 6 -32.22 19.52 -49.33
CA ARG A 6 -32.36 18.20 -48.67
C ARG A 6 -31.67 18.06 -47.30
N SER A 7 -30.99 19.09 -46.77
CA SER A 7 -30.37 19.02 -45.43
C SER A 7 -31.24 19.57 -44.28
N CYS A 8 -32.42 20.13 -44.57
CA CYS A 8 -33.31 20.69 -43.54
C CYS A 8 -34.39 19.71 -43.03
N LEU A 9 -34.67 18.62 -43.76
CA LEU A 9 -35.72 17.66 -43.39
C LEU A 9 -35.22 16.51 -42.49
N HIS A 10 -33.92 16.18 -42.51
CA HIS A 10 -33.35 15.14 -41.63
C HIS A 10 -33.02 15.64 -40.21
N ARG A 11 -32.93 16.96 -39.98
CA ARG A 11 -32.71 17.55 -38.64
C ARG A 11 -34.00 17.81 -37.85
N ARG A 12 -35.18 17.79 -38.47
CA ARG A 12 -36.46 18.00 -37.77
C ARG A 12 -37.19 16.70 -37.38
N MET A 13 -36.86 15.56 -37.98
CA MET A 13 -37.45 14.26 -37.59
C MET A 13 -36.75 13.60 -36.39
N CYS A 14 -35.45 13.84 -36.17
CA CYS A 14 -34.75 13.37 -34.96
C CYS A 14 -35.04 14.24 -33.71
N LEU A 15 -35.56 15.46 -33.87
CA LEU A 15 -35.91 16.36 -32.76
C LEU A 15 -37.33 16.15 -32.22
N LEU A 16 -38.24 15.51 -32.97
CA LEU A 16 -39.58 15.16 -32.47
C LEU A 16 -39.61 13.82 -31.71
N LEU A 17 -38.70 12.88 -32.01
CA LEU A 17 -38.59 11.62 -31.25
C LEU A 17 -37.89 11.79 -29.89
N CYS A 18 -37.08 12.84 -29.72
CA CYS A 18 -36.43 13.15 -28.44
C CYS A 18 -37.26 14.05 -27.51
N LEU A 19 -38.38 14.65 -27.98
CA LEU A 19 -39.15 15.61 -27.17
C LEU A 19 -40.43 15.04 -26.53
N VAL A 20 -40.89 13.85 -26.93
CA VAL A 20 -42.06 13.17 -26.31
C VAL A 20 -41.66 12.28 -25.12
N LEU A 21 -40.35 12.04 -24.93
CA LEU A 21 -39.82 11.18 -23.86
C LEU A 21 -39.34 11.93 -22.59
N LEU A 22 -39.51 13.25 -22.51
CA LEU A 22 -38.93 14.06 -21.41
C LEU A 22 -39.89 14.92 -20.58
N MET A 23 -41.20 14.94 -20.84
CA MET A 23 -42.12 15.82 -20.11
C MET A 23 -43.52 15.18 -19.93
N THR A 24 -43.63 14.11 -19.15
CA THR A 24 -44.84 13.87 -18.34
C THR A 24 -44.40 13.41 -16.96
N GLY A 25 -44.58 14.30 -15.98
CA GLY A 25 -44.24 14.03 -14.59
C GLY A 25 -45.10 12.93 -14.03
N TRP A 26 -44.45 11.87 -13.57
CA TRP A 26 -44.98 11.04 -12.50
C TRP A 26 -44.27 11.46 -11.22
N THR A 27 -45.01 12.18 -10.38
CA THR A 27 -44.77 12.19 -8.95
C THR A 27 -44.88 10.75 -8.47
N ALA A 28 -43.75 10.06 -8.35
CA ALA A 28 -43.69 8.85 -7.55
C ALA A 28 -43.88 9.28 -6.10
N SER A 29 -45.12 9.25 -5.64
CA SER A 29 -45.44 9.15 -4.23
C SER A 29 -44.54 8.07 -3.63
N PHE A 30 -43.80 8.40 -2.58
CA PHE A 30 -43.11 7.41 -1.76
C PHE A 30 -44.17 6.46 -1.20
N ALA A 31 -44.42 5.36 -1.91
CA ALA A 31 -45.05 4.20 -1.31
C ALA A 31 -44.05 3.70 -0.27
N TYR A 32 -44.40 3.85 1.00
CA TYR A 32 -43.82 3.04 2.06
C TYR A 32 -43.77 1.61 1.53
N ALA A 33 -42.58 1.00 1.55
CA ALA A 33 -42.45 -0.42 1.27
C ALA A 33 -43.34 -1.14 2.29
N THR A 34 -44.53 -1.53 1.86
CA THR A 34 -45.34 -2.50 2.57
C THR A 34 -44.48 -3.74 2.73
N GLU A 35 -44.33 -4.17 3.98
CA GLU A 35 -43.67 -5.40 4.39
C GLU A 35 -43.97 -6.49 3.36
N ILE A 36 -42.95 -6.87 2.58
CA ILE A 36 -42.98 -8.16 1.90
C ILE A 36 -42.70 -9.14 3.02
N ASP A 37 -43.79 -9.68 3.57
CA ASP A 37 -43.75 -10.86 4.41
C ASP A 37 -42.89 -11.90 3.68
N SER A 38 -41.84 -12.38 4.34
CA SER A 38 -40.91 -13.36 3.79
C SER A 38 -41.72 -14.56 3.35
N ALA A 39 -41.93 -14.72 2.03
CA ALA A 39 -42.66 -15.84 1.48
C ALA A 39 -42.08 -17.14 2.07
N PRO A 40 -42.92 -18.06 2.58
CA PRO A 40 -42.44 -19.27 3.21
C PRO A 40 -41.59 -20.07 2.22
N LEU A 41 -40.40 -20.50 2.65
CA LEU A 41 -39.39 -21.26 1.92
C LEU A 41 -39.84 -22.72 1.62
N ILE A 42 -41.07 -22.92 1.15
CA ILE A 42 -41.67 -24.24 0.90
C ILE A 42 -42.06 -24.34 -0.58
N GLN A 43 -41.36 -25.19 -1.34
CA GLN A 43 -41.88 -25.69 -2.62
C GLN A 43 -42.10 -27.21 -2.50
N ALA A 44 -43.27 -27.57 -1.97
CA ALA A 44 -43.69 -28.93 -1.64
C ALA A 44 -44.16 -29.75 -2.86
N SER A 45 -43.37 -29.84 -3.94
CA SER A 45 -43.62 -30.83 -5.00
C SER A 45 -42.57 -31.93 -4.92
N VAL A 46 -43.01 -33.19 -4.79
CA VAL A 46 -42.15 -34.38 -4.86
C VAL A 46 -41.44 -34.42 -6.22
N ARG A 47 -40.11 -34.54 -6.22
CA ARG A 47 -39.28 -34.63 -7.43
C ARG A 47 -38.72 -36.02 -7.63
N ASP A 48 -38.46 -36.40 -8.88
CA ASP A 48 -37.73 -37.64 -9.16
C ASP A 48 -36.29 -37.56 -8.63
N GLY A 49 -35.92 -38.48 -7.75
CA GLY A 49 -34.60 -38.59 -7.14
C GLY A 49 -33.73 -39.67 -7.76
N MET A 50 -34.14 -40.33 -8.85
CA MET A 50 -33.36 -41.38 -9.51
C MET A 50 -32.30 -40.78 -10.45
N VAL A 51 -31.06 -40.66 -9.96
CA VAL A 51 -29.91 -40.16 -10.72
C VAL A 51 -29.33 -41.26 -11.60
N ARG A 52 -29.06 -40.94 -12.88
CA ARG A 52 -28.41 -41.85 -13.84
C ARG A 52 -26.92 -41.53 -13.94
N VAL A 53 -26.08 -42.35 -13.34
CA VAL A 53 -24.63 -42.14 -13.23
C VAL A 53 -23.88 -43.04 -14.19
N TYR A 54 -23.23 -42.49 -15.21
CA TYR A 54 -22.34 -43.25 -16.08
C TYR A 54 -20.98 -43.48 -15.40
N LEU A 55 -20.63 -44.75 -15.21
CA LEU A 55 -19.33 -45.19 -14.71
C LEU A 55 -18.25 -45.08 -15.81
N SER A 56 -18.02 -43.84 -16.25
CA SER A 56 -17.10 -43.46 -17.32
C SER A 56 -15.66 -43.83 -17.04
N SER A 57 -15.27 -43.93 -15.76
CA SER A 57 -13.91 -44.25 -15.35
C SER A 57 -13.45 -45.65 -15.82
N MET A 58 -14.39 -46.56 -16.10
CA MET A 58 -14.10 -47.89 -16.65
C MET A 58 -13.82 -47.89 -18.17
N GLY A 59 -14.02 -46.76 -18.85
CA GLY A 59 -13.81 -46.65 -20.30
C GLY A 59 -14.84 -47.45 -21.11
N ASN A 60 -14.36 -48.41 -21.92
CA ASN A 60 -15.18 -49.31 -22.74
C ASN A 60 -14.85 -50.78 -22.41
N PRO A 61 -15.25 -51.28 -21.23
CA PRO A 61 -14.84 -52.59 -20.76
C PRO A 61 -15.43 -53.70 -21.65
N THR A 62 -14.61 -54.72 -21.96
CA THR A 62 -15.05 -55.94 -22.67
C THR A 62 -15.58 -57.01 -21.71
N SER A 63 -15.36 -56.85 -20.41
CA SER A 63 -15.87 -57.73 -19.36
C SER A 63 -16.14 -56.96 -18.07
N LEU A 64 -17.15 -57.35 -17.31
CA LEU A 64 -17.46 -56.88 -15.95
C LEU A 64 -17.70 -58.08 -15.02
N ASP A 65 -17.08 -58.09 -13.84
CA ASP A 65 -17.40 -59.05 -12.78
C ASP A 65 -18.22 -58.33 -11.71
N VAL A 66 -19.45 -58.80 -11.52
CA VAL A 66 -20.43 -58.17 -10.64
C VAL A 66 -20.78 -59.13 -9.52
N THR A 67 -20.47 -58.75 -8.29
CA THR A 67 -20.89 -59.46 -7.08
C THR A 67 -22.11 -58.77 -6.48
N ILE A 68 -23.15 -59.56 -6.23
CA ILE A 68 -24.43 -59.11 -5.70
C ILE A 68 -24.34 -58.98 -4.19
N ALA A 69 -24.75 -57.82 -3.66
CA ALA A 69 -24.98 -57.63 -2.23
C ALA A 69 -26.45 -57.26 -2.04
N GLY A 70 -27.26 -58.17 -1.49
CA GLY A 70 -28.72 -58.01 -1.42
C GLY A 70 -29.47 -58.87 -2.45
N SER A 71 -30.48 -58.30 -3.12
CA SER A 71 -31.37 -59.06 -4.02
C SER A 71 -31.66 -58.31 -5.32
N TYR A 72 -31.46 -58.99 -6.43
CA TYR A 72 -31.60 -58.43 -7.78
C TYR A 72 -32.33 -59.39 -8.72
N SER A 73 -32.87 -58.86 -9.80
CA SER A 73 -33.30 -59.61 -10.99
C SER A 73 -32.68 -59.00 -12.23
N THR A 74 -32.53 -59.80 -13.29
CA THR A 74 -32.03 -59.29 -14.58
C THR A 74 -33.19 -59.00 -15.52
N ASN A 75 -33.18 -57.82 -16.15
CA ASN A 75 -34.25 -57.29 -17.01
C ASN A 75 -35.63 -57.22 -16.32
N GLY A 76 -35.68 -57.19 -14.99
CA GLY A 76 -36.92 -57.26 -14.22
C GLY A 76 -37.61 -58.64 -14.26
N ASN A 77 -36.93 -59.66 -14.78
CA ASN A 77 -37.43 -61.03 -14.79
C ASN A 77 -37.06 -61.73 -13.47
N HIS A 78 -38.05 -61.93 -12.58
CA HIS A 78 -37.83 -62.59 -11.29
C HIS A 78 -37.37 -64.05 -11.43
N ASP A 79 -37.63 -64.71 -12.57
CA ASP A 79 -37.11 -66.06 -12.85
C ASP A 79 -35.58 -66.06 -13.05
N MET A 80 -34.99 -64.88 -13.30
CA MET A 80 -33.55 -64.66 -13.32
C MET A 80 -33.11 -63.81 -12.12
N ASN A 81 -33.56 -64.19 -10.92
CA ASN A 81 -33.14 -63.58 -9.66
C ASN A 81 -31.67 -63.88 -9.34
N LEU A 82 -31.04 -62.98 -8.60
CA LEU A 82 -29.67 -63.08 -8.11
C LEU A 82 -29.66 -62.74 -6.62
N THR A 83 -28.95 -63.55 -5.84
CA THR A 83 -28.95 -63.47 -4.37
C THR A 83 -27.62 -62.97 -3.83
N ASN A 84 -27.64 -62.52 -2.58
CA ASN A 84 -26.47 -62.02 -1.87
C ASN A 84 -25.28 -62.98 -1.94
N GLY A 85 -24.10 -62.46 -2.31
CA GLY A 85 -22.86 -63.22 -2.47
C GLY A 85 -22.65 -63.84 -3.85
N GLU A 86 -23.69 -63.88 -4.70
CA GLU A 86 -23.57 -64.42 -6.05
C GLU A 86 -22.70 -63.51 -6.93
N THR A 87 -21.86 -64.10 -7.78
CA THR A 87 -21.03 -63.37 -8.75
C THR A 87 -21.40 -63.77 -10.17
N VAL A 88 -21.59 -62.78 -11.04
CA VAL A 88 -21.84 -62.97 -12.47
C VAL A 88 -20.76 -62.26 -13.30
N ASN A 89 -20.36 -62.89 -14.40
CA ASN A 89 -19.44 -62.29 -15.36
C ASN A 89 -20.22 -61.80 -16.58
N ILE A 90 -20.06 -60.54 -16.95
CA ILE A 90 -20.70 -59.93 -18.13
C ILE A 90 -19.63 -59.71 -19.18
N SER A 91 -19.80 -60.28 -20.37
CA SER A 91 -18.90 -60.07 -21.51
C SER A 91 -19.57 -59.22 -22.58
N PHE A 92 -18.78 -58.39 -23.26
CA PHE A 92 -19.24 -57.44 -24.27
C PHE A 92 -18.45 -57.56 -25.57
N ASN A 93 -19.16 -57.79 -26.67
CA ASN A 93 -18.58 -57.85 -28.01
C ASN A 93 -18.63 -56.46 -28.68
N GLN A 94 -17.47 -55.82 -28.80
CA GLN A 94 -17.33 -54.47 -29.38
C GLN A 94 -17.63 -54.41 -30.89
N SER A 95 -17.65 -55.54 -31.62
CA SER A 95 -17.97 -55.57 -33.05
C SER A 95 -19.48 -55.68 -33.31
N THR A 96 -20.20 -56.43 -32.47
CA THR A 96 -21.65 -56.71 -32.69
C THR A 96 -22.57 -55.92 -31.74
N GLY A 97 -22.03 -55.45 -30.62
CA GLY A 97 -22.78 -54.83 -29.52
C GLY A 97 -23.42 -55.84 -28.58
N GLN A 98 -23.18 -57.15 -28.77
CA GLN A 98 -23.78 -58.20 -27.94
C GLN A 98 -23.24 -58.17 -26.51
N ILE A 99 -24.15 -58.19 -25.55
CA ILE A 99 -23.90 -58.38 -24.12
C ILE A 99 -24.27 -59.82 -23.76
N THR A 100 -23.39 -60.52 -23.05
CA THR A 100 -23.59 -61.90 -22.61
C THR A 100 -23.29 -62.02 -21.12
N MET A 101 -24.26 -62.49 -20.34
CA MET A 101 -24.08 -62.80 -18.92
C MET A 101 -23.68 -64.27 -18.75
N LYS A 102 -22.67 -64.53 -17.93
CA LYS A 102 -22.27 -65.86 -17.49
C LYS A 102 -22.58 -66.03 -16.01
N ARG A 103 -23.32 -67.09 -15.69
CA ARG A 103 -23.79 -67.43 -14.33
C ARG A 103 -23.75 -68.95 -14.18
N ASN A 104 -23.10 -69.47 -13.14
CA ASN A 104 -23.01 -70.90 -12.82
C ASN A 104 -22.59 -71.79 -14.03
N GLY A 105 -21.65 -71.31 -14.86
CA GLY A 105 -21.18 -71.99 -16.06
C GLY A 105 -22.06 -71.82 -17.31
N ASN A 106 -23.30 -71.33 -17.17
CA ASN A 106 -24.21 -71.06 -18.28
C ASN A 106 -23.99 -69.67 -18.88
N SER A 107 -24.22 -69.52 -20.19
CA SER A 107 -24.13 -68.24 -20.91
C SER A 107 -25.51 -67.80 -21.43
N TYR A 108 -25.89 -66.56 -21.14
CA TYR A 108 -27.16 -65.96 -21.49
C TYR A 108 -26.91 -64.76 -22.42
N ALA A 109 -27.46 -64.81 -23.64
CA ALA A 109 -27.38 -63.71 -24.58
C ALA A 109 -28.40 -62.62 -24.20
N MET A 110 -27.92 -61.49 -23.68
CA MET A 110 -28.77 -60.43 -23.14
C MET A 110 -29.17 -59.36 -24.18
N GLY A 111 -28.58 -59.42 -25.37
CA GLY A 111 -28.84 -58.48 -26.47
C GLY A 111 -27.92 -57.27 -26.39
N ARG A 112 -28.43 -56.08 -26.71
CA ARG A 112 -27.67 -54.81 -26.67
C ARG A 112 -27.93 -53.99 -25.41
N GLU A 113 -28.81 -54.47 -24.55
CA GLU A 113 -29.15 -53.81 -23.30
C GLU A 113 -29.48 -54.87 -22.24
N MET A 114 -29.00 -54.67 -21.03
CA MET A 114 -29.43 -55.44 -19.86
C MET A 114 -29.49 -54.56 -18.63
N ILE A 115 -30.36 -54.89 -17.67
CA ILE A 115 -30.47 -54.17 -16.42
C ILE A 115 -30.48 -55.14 -15.24
N PHE A 116 -29.70 -54.84 -14.21
CA PHE A 116 -29.86 -55.41 -12.87
C PHE A 116 -30.86 -54.53 -12.12
N ARG A 117 -32.05 -55.06 -11.84
CA ARG A 117 -33.10 -54.36 -11.07
C ARG A 117 -33.06 -54.83 -9.62
N ARG A 118 -32.96 -53.87 -8.70
CA ARG A 118 -32.85 -54.15 -7.26
C ARG A 118 -34.21 -54.41 -6.64
N HIS A 119 -34.31 -55.45 -5.82
CA HIS A 119 -35.48 -55.73 -4.97
C HIS A 119 -35.29 -55.16 -3.57
N ALA A 120 -36.39 -54.80 -2.92
CA ALA A 120 -36.40 -54.45 -1.51
C ALA A 120 -35.96 -55.65 -0.66
N THR A 121 -34.95 -55.45 0.18
CA THR A 121 -34.45 -56.44 1.14
C THR A 121 -33.85 -55.74 2.35
N LYS A 122 -33.64 -56.48 3.44
CA LYS A 122 -33.00 -55.98 4.67
C LYS A 122 -31.47 -56.04 4.54
N GLY A 123 -30.78 -55.08 5.15
CA GLY A 123 -29.32 -55.01 5.14
C GLY A 123 -28.73 -54.37 3.87
N SER A 124 -27.47 -54.67 3.58
CA SER A 124 -26.76 -54.11 2.43
C SER A 124 -27.41 -54.50 1.11
N ASN A 125 -27.67 -53.52 0.25
CA ASN A 125 -28.42 -53.73 -0.99
C ASN A 125 -27.87 -52.88 -2.16
N GLY A 126 -27.03 -53.48 -2.99
CA GLY A 126 -26.25 -52.86 -4.07
C GLY A 126 -25.40 -53.88 -4.86
N LEU A 127 -24.49 -53.38 -5.69
CA LEU A 127 -23.58 -54.18 -6.51
C LEU A 127 -22.11 -53.84 -6.20
N ARG A 128 -21.21 -54.83 -6.23
CA ARG A 128 -19.76 -54.63 -6.26
C ARG A 128 -19.25 -54.98 -7.65
N ILE A 129 -18.51 -54.07 -8.28
CA ILE A 129 -18.09 -54.22 -9.68
C ILE A 129 -16.56 -54.19 -9.72
N ALA A 130 -15.93 -55.30 -10.10
CA ALA A 130 -14.49 -55.49 -9.99
C ALA A 130 -13.65 -54.47 -10.80
N GLN A 131 -14.21 -53.96 -11.90
CA GLN A 131 -13.55 -53.05 -12.83
C GLN A 131 -13.68 -51.57 -12.43
N THR A 132 -14.43 -51.25 -11.39
CA THR A 132 -14.54 -49.88 -10.88
C THR A 132 -13.28 -49.45 -10.14
N ARG A 133 -13.11 -48.14 -9.91
CA ARG A 133 -11.95 -47.60 -9.17
C ARG A 133 -11.86 -48.08 -7.72
N MET A 134 -13.01 -48.36 -7.10
CA MET A 134 -13.11 -48.89 -5.74
C MET A 134 -13.93 -50.19 -5.77
N PRO A 135 -13.34 -51.33 -6.16
CA PRO A 135 -14.05 -52.60 -6.33
C PRO A 135 -14.77 -53.08 -5.05
N GLY A 136 -14.23 -52.71 -3.89
CA GLY A 136 -14.77 -53.04 -2.57
C GLY A 136 -15.90 -52.12 -2.10
N ASN A 137 -16.31 -51.11 -2.87
CA ASN A 137 -17.43 -50.24 -2.54
C ASN A 137 -18.75 -50.80 -3.08
N LEU A 138 -19.84 -50.42 -2.41
CA LEU A 138 -21.19 -50.84 -2.79
C LEU A 138 -21.79 -49.78 -3.70
N TYR A 139 -22.19 -50.13 -4.91
CA TYR A 139 -22.95 -49.26 -5.79
C TYR A 139 -24.44 -49.50 -5.54
N PRO A 140 -25.13 -48.65 -4.74
CA PRO A 140 -26.56 -48.81 -4.50
C PRO A 140 -27.33 -48.44 -5.76
N GLY A 141 -28.38 -49.21 -6.08
CA GLY A 141 -29.28 -48.90 -7.19
C GLY A 141 -29.29 -49.96 -8.29
N ASP A 142 -29.96 -49.66 -9.38
CA ASP A 142 -30.01 -50.53 -10.56
C ASP A 142 -28.77 -50.31 -11.42
N LEU A 143 -28.27 -51.34 -12.09
CA LEU A 143 -27.19 -51.20 -13.07
C LEU A 143 -27.73 -51.50 -14.47
N ARG A 144 -27.80 -50.48 -15.31
CA ARG A 144 -28.15 -50.58 -16.72
C ARG A 144 -26.88 -50.62 -17.56
N LEU A 145 -26.73 -51.69 -18.35
CA LEU A 145 -25.67 -51.85 -19.33
C LEU A 145 -26.28 -51.69 -20.72
N ILE A 146 -25.76 -50.77 -21.52
CA ILE A 146 -26.29 -50.49 -22.86
C ILE A 146 -25.17 -50.33 -23.88
N ALA A 147 -25.30 -51.02 -25.00
CA ALA A 147 -24.39 -50.93 -26.13
C ALA A 147 -24.90 -49.89 -27.13
N GLN A 148 -24.09 -48.86 -27.41
CA GLN A 148 -24.38 -47.90 -28.49
C GLN A 148 -23.30 -47.94 -29.57
N LYS A 149 -23.72 -47.70 -30.81
CA LYS A 149 -22.82 -47.65 -31.95
C LYS A 149 -21.86 -46.47 -31.82
N SER A 150 -20.57 -46.71 -32.07
CA SER A 150 -19.50 -45.70 -31.97
C SER A 150 -18.47 -45.95 -33.07
N GLY A 151 -18.50 -45.15 -34.13
CA GLY A 151 -17.70 -45.39 -35.34
C GLY A 151 -18.09 -46.69 -36.04
N SER A 152 -17.09 -47.54 -36.34
CA SER A 152 -17.29 -48.87 -36.93
C SER A 152 -17.66 -49.96 -35.92
N GLY A 153 -17.60 -49.67 -34.61
CA GLY A 153 -17.87 -50.64 -33.54
C GLY A 153 -18.97 -50.18 -32.58
N TRP A 154 -18.95 -50.77 -31.39
CA TRP A 154 -19.90 -50.54 -30.30
C TRP A 154 -19.16 -50.21 -29.00
N ARG A 155 -19.78 -49.33 -28.19
CA ARG A 155 -19.33 -48.97 -26.85
C ARG A 155 -20.35 -49.41 -25.81
N LEU A 156 -19.88 -50.00 -24.72
CA LEU A 156 -20.69 -50.31 -23.56
C LEU A 156 -20.73 -49.12 -22.60
N TYR A 157 -21.94 -48.73 -22.20
CA TYR A 157 -22.18 -47.78 -21.13
C TYR A 157 -22.73 -48.53 -19.91
N ALA A 158 -22.03 -48.42 -18.78
CA ALA A 158 -22.48 -48.95 -17.49
C ALA A 158 -23.03 -47.81 -16.64
N ILE A 159 -24.34 -47.79 -16.42
CA ILE A 159 -25.08 -46.67 -15.86
C ILE A 159 -25.79 -47.14 -14.60
N VAL A 160 -25.44 -46.55 -13.47
CA VAL A 160 -26.11 -46.83 -12.19
C VAL A 160 -27.29 -45.88 -12.05
N HIS A 161 -28.50 -46.41 -11.87
CA HIS A 161 -29.68 -45.65 -11.48
C HIS A 161 -29.82 -45.70 -9.96
N VAL A 162 -29.52 -44.60 -9.30
CA VAL A 162 -29.35 -44.53 -7.84
C VAL A 162 -30.16 -43.39 -7.26
N TYR A 163 -30.76 -43.62 -6.10
CA TYR A 163 -31.43 -42.56 -5.34
C TYR A 163 -30.42 -41.48 -4.94
N ILE A 164 -30.76 -40.21 -5.15
CA ILE A 164 -29.82 -39.08 -5.01
C ILE A 164 -29.09 -39.04 -3.66
N GLU A 165 -29.74 -39.34 -2.55
CA GLU A 165 -29.06 -39.33 -1.24
C GLU A 165 -28.03 -40.47 -1.14
N TYR A 166 -28.35 -41.65 -1.68
CA TYR A 166 -27.41 -42.77 -1.76
C TYR A 166 -26.26 -42.50 -2.73
N TYR A 167 -26.50 -41.76 -3.80
CA TYR A 167 -25.45 -41.26 -4.68
C TYR A 167 -24.50 -40.33 -3.92
N LEU A 168 -25.05 -39.42 -3.12
CA LEU A 168 -24.25 -38.45 -2.35
C LEU A 168 -23.40 -39.10 -1.25
N TYR A 169 -23.84 -40.23 -0.67
CA TYR A 169 -22.98 -41.04 0.21
C TYR A 169 -21.71 -41.53 -0.51
N GLY A 170 -21.76 -41.71 -1.83
CA GLY A 170 -20.61 -42.06 -2.65
C GLY A 170 -19.89 -40.88 -3.32
N VAL A 171 -20.37 -39.63 -3.14
CA VAL A 171 -19.75 -38.42 -3.67
C VAL A 171 -19.02 -37.64 -2.58
N VAL A 172 -19.74 -37.26 -1.52
CA VAL A 172 -19.22 -36.37 -0.47
C VAL A 172 -17.91 -36.87 0.16
N PRO A 173 -17.72 -38.17 0.47
CA PRO A 173 -16.46 -38.66 1.03
C PRO A 173 -15.26 -38.55 0.09
N TYR A 174 -15.49 -38.59 -1.22
CA TYR A 174 -14.42 -38.54 -2.22
C TYR A 174 -14.15 -37.13 -2.75
N GLU A 175 -15.05 -36.20 -2.46
CA GLU A 175 -14.86 -34.76 -2.71
C GLU A 175 -14.18 -34.05 -1.54
N MET A 176 -14.63 -34.27 -0.30
CA MET A 176 -14.14 -33.51 0.87
C MET A 176 -13.44 -34.36 1.94
N GLY A 177 -13.68 -35.68 1.97
CA GLY A 177 -13.11 -36.59 2.96
C GLY A 177 -13.89 -36.67 4.26
N ASN A 178 -14.03 -37.87 4.81
CA ASN A 178 -14.87 -38.16 5.99
C ASN A 178 -14.40 -37.52 7.31
N SER A 179 -13.15 -37.01 7.37
CA SER A 179 -12.61 -36.33 8.55
C SER A 179 -12.89 -34.82 8.58
N ALA A 180 -13.49 -34.27 7.53
CA ALA A 180 -13.85 -32.85 7.49
C ALA A 180 -14.92 -32.51 8.54
N ASN A 181 -14.96 -31.23 8.93
CA ASN A 181 -15.96 -30.72 9.85
C ASN A 181 -17.39 -30.96 9.30
N ILE A 182 -18.33 -31.33 10.17
CA ILE A 182 -19.69 -31.72 9.76
C ILE A 182 -20.42 -30.60 9.01
N GLU A 183 -20.22 -29.32 9.36
CA GLU A 183 -20.87 -28.19 8.67
C GLU A 183 -20.30 -27.99 7.26
N ALA A 184 -19.01 -28.25 7.05
CA ALA A 184 -18.40 -28.26 5.72
C ALA A 184 -18.94 -29.43 4.87
N LEU A 185 -19.09 -30.62 5.46
CA LEU A 185 -19.67 -31.80 4.80
C LEU A 185 -21.13 -31.57 4.41
N LYS A 186 -21.92 -30.91 5.28
CA LYS A 186 -23.30 -30.51 4.99
C LYS A 186 -23.36 -29.52 3.81
N ALA A 187 -22.48 -28.51 3.80
CA ALA A 187 -22.40 -27.57 2.68
C ALA A 187 -22.01 -28.28 1.38
N GLN A 188 -21.06 -29.21 1.42
CA GLN A 188 -20.69 -30.05 0.28
C GLN A 188 -21.85 -30.93 -0.20
N ALA A 189 -22.62 -31.53 0.71
CA ALA A 189 -23.77 -32.36 0.35
C ALA A 189 -24.84 -31.54 -0.38
N VAL A 190 -25.20 -30.36 0.14
CA VAL A 190 -26.19 -29.46 -0.49
C VAL A 190 -25.70 -28.95 -1.84
N ALA A 191 -24.44 -28.53 -1.94
CA ALA A 191 -23.83 -28.10 -3.21
C ALA A 191 -23.81 -29.26 -4.23
N ALA A 192 -23.41 -30.45 -3.81
CA ALA A 192 -23.38 -31.63 -4.69
C ALA A 192 -24.79 -32.02 -5.17
N ARG A 193 -25.77 -32.07 -4.27
CA ARG A 193 -27.18 -32.38 -4.60
C ARG A 193 -27.74 -31.42 -5.63
N THR A 194 -27.52 -30.13 -5.41
CA THR A 194 -27.97 -29.07 -6.33
C THR A 194 -27.33 -29.21 -7.70
N TYR A 195 -26.03 -29.50 -7.75
CA TYR A 195 -25.31 -29.73 -9.01
C TYR A 195 -25.90 -30.93 -9.76
N THR A 196 -26.12 -32.05 -9.08
CA THR A 196 -26.70 -33.26 -9.68
C THR A 196 -28.07 -33.00 -10.26
N LEU A 197 -28.97 -32.33 -9.52
CA LEU A 197 -30.32 -32.02 -10.00
C LEU A 197 -30.31 -31.06 -11.20
N ASN A 198 -29.42 -30.07 -11.19
CA ASN A 198 -29.23 -29.20 -12.34
C ASN A 198 -28.77 -30.00 -13.57
N LYS A 199 -27.86 -30.97 -13.40
CA LYS A 199 -27.43 -31.87 -14.50
C LYS A 199 -28.55 -32.79 -14.98
N MET A 200 -29.37 -33.34 -14.09
CA MET A 200 -30.56 -34.12 -14.47
C MET A 200 -31.48 -33.30 -15.37
N ASN A 201 -31.74 -32.03 -15.03
CA ASN A 201 -32.54 -31.13 -15.87
C ASN A 201 -31.88 -30.87 -17.23
N LEU A 202 -30.60 -30.50 -17.23
CA LEU A 202 -29.85 -30.16 -18.46
C LEU A 202 -29.64 -31.36 -19.38
N ARG A 203 -29.64 -32.58 -18.83
CA ARG A 203 -29.36 -33.83 -19.56
C ARG A 203 -30.54 -34.80 -19.54
N ALA A 204 -31.77 -34.31 -19.34
CA ALA A 204 -32.97 -35.15 -19.30
C ALA A 204 -33.08 -36.09 -20.52
N ASN A 205 -32.76 -35.59 -21.72
CA ASN A 205 -32.79 -36.37 -22.97
C ASN A 205 -31.48 -37.15 -23.28
N SER A 206 -30.48 -37.07 -22.41
CA SER A 206 -29.24 -37.84 -22.54
C SER A 206 -29.40 -39.24 -21.96
N LEU A 207 -28.42 -40.11 -22.24
CA LEU A 207 -28.39 -41.47 -21.72
C LEU A 207 -28.16 -41.52 -20.19
N TYR A 208 -27.44 -40.54 -19.66
CA TYR A 208 -27.08 -40.39 -18.25
C TYR A 208 -27.08 -38.91 -17.84
N ASP A 209 -27.17 -38.66 -16.53
CA ASP A 209 -27.22 -37.32 -15.95
C ASP A 209 -25.84 -36.83 -15.54
N VAL A 210 -25.01 -37.70 -14.96
CA VAL A 210 -23.66 -37.36 -14.48
C VAL A 210 -22.67 -38.49 -14.77
N VAL A 211 -21.39 -38.16 -14.81
CA VAL A 211 -20.29 -39.14 -14.83
C VAL A 211 -19.62 -39.27 -13.45
N ASP A 212 -18.97 -40.41 -13.21
CA ASP A 212 -18.30 -40.79 -11.95
C ASP A 212 -16.89 -40.19 -11.73
N THR A 213 -16.50 -39.23 -12.56
CA THR A 213 -15.17 -38.59 -12.53
C THR A 213 -15.29 -37.09 -12.26
N THR A 214 -14.15 -36.42 -12.08
CA THR A 214 -14.05 -34.96 -11.90
C THR A 214 -14.62 -34.13 -13.06
N ASN A 215 -15.06 -34.76 -14.16
CA ASN A 215 -15.81 -34.08 -15.21
C ASN A 215 -17.21 -33.65 -14.74
N ASP A 216 -17.79 -34.37 -13.78
CA ASP A 216 -18.99 -33.95 -13.05
C ASP A 216 -18.71 -33.97 -11.54
N GLN A 217 -18.77 -35.15 -10.91
CA GLN A 217 -18.49 -35.33 -9.49
C GLN A 217 -17.87 -36.71 -9.26
N VAL A 218 -16.91 -36.80 -8.34
CA VAL A 218 -16.23 -38.06 -8.05
C VAL A 218 -17.19 -39.01 -7.32
N TYR A 219 -17.57 -40.13 -7.96
CA TYR A 219 -18.49 -41.12 -7.39
C TYR A 219 -17.90 -42.53 -7.40
N TYR A 220 -17.58 -43.07 -6.23
CA TYR A 220 -16.97 -44.41 -6.10
C TYR A 220 -17.88 -45.44 -5.41
N GLY A 221 -19.18 -45.15 -5.29
CA GLY A 221 -20.09 -45.98 -4.49
C GLY A 221 -19.88 -45.79 -2.98
N ASN A 222 -20.69 -46.48 -2.20
CA ASN A 222 -20.83 -46.30 -0.76
C ASN A 222 -19.82 -47.17 0.01
N SER A 223 -19.28 -46.60 1.09
CA SER A 223 -18.33 -47.25 1.99
C SER A 223 -18.78 -47.12 3.44
N ASP A 224 -18.66 -48.21 4.20
CA ASP A 224 -19.01 -48.25 5.64
C ASP A 224 -18.09 -47.37 6.51
N THR A 225 -16.95 -46.92 5.97
CA THR A 225 -15.99 -46.05 6.67
C THR A 225 -16.32 -44.56 6.58
N THR A 226 -17.49 -44.19 6.04
CA THR A 226 -17.86 -42.80 5.69
C THR A 226 -19.03 -42.23 6.49
N ALA A 227 -19.12 -42.61 7.77
CA ALA A 227 -20.25 -42.29 8.64
C ALA A 227 -20.52 -40.77 8.82
N ASN A 228 -19.49 -39.92 8.88
CA ASN A 228 -19.68 -38.47 9.04
C ASN A 228 -20.26 -37.84 7.77
N CYS A 229 -19.78 -38.26 6.59
CA CYS A 229 -20.35 -37.82 5.32
C CYS A 229 -21.80 -38.27 5.18
N THR A 230 -22.10 -39.51 5.56
CA THR A 230 -23.47 -40.05 5.56
C THR A 230 -24.37 -39.21 6.45
N ALA A 231 -23.94 -38.94 7.69
CA ALA A 231 -24.68 -38.09 8.63
C ALA A 231 -24.90 -36.67 8.10
N ALA A 232 -23.93 -36.09 7.38
CA ALA A 232 -24.07 -34.77 6.77
C ALA A 232 -25.07 -34.74 5.61
N VAL A 233 -25.05 -35.77 4.76
CA VAL A 233 -26.03 -35.93 3.67
C VAL A 233 -27.43 -36.08 4.25
N ASP A 234 -27.61 -36.92 5.27
CA ASP A 234 -28.90 -37.13 5.95
C ASP A 234 -29.41 -35.87 6.64
N ALA A 235 -28.55 -35.16 7.37
CA ALA A 235 -28.92 -33.90 8.03
C ALA A 235 -29.27 -32.77 7.04
N THR A 236 -29.00 -32.95 5.74
CA THR A 236 -29.32 -31.98 4.69
C THR A 236 -30.17 -32.59 3.57
N ARG A 237 -30.82 -33.74 3.83
CA ARG A 237 -31.64 -34.45 2.86
C ARG A 237 -32.63 -33.50 2.21
N GLY A 238 -32.76 -33.54 0.89
CA GLY A 238 -33.74 -32.69 0.21
C GLY A 238 -33.38 -31.19 0.11
N ILE A 239 -32.37 -30.69 0.83
CA ILE A 239 -32.01 -29.27 0.82
C ILE A 239 -31.12 -28.97 -0.39
N VAL A 240 -31.46 -27.90 -1.12
CA VAL A 240 -30.73 -27.41 -2.31
C VAL A 240 -30.54 -25.89 -2.30
N VAL A 241 -29.62 -25.40 -3.13
CA VAL A 241 -29.39 -23.97 -3.38
C VAL A 241 -30.15 -23.54 -4.64
N MET A 242 -30.91 -22.45 -4.55
CA MET A 242 -31.67 -21.88 -5.67
C MET A 242 -31.25 -20.44 -5.95
N ASN A 243 -31.10 -20.09 -7.23
CA ASN A 243 -30.94 -18.70 -7.65
C ASN A 243 -32.28 -18.20 -8.21
N GLY A 244 -32.98 -17.37 -7.43
CA GLY A 244 -34.40 -17.14 -7.65
C GLY A 244 -35.16 -18.47 -7.66
N ASP A 245 -35.95 -18.73 -8.71
CA ASP A 245 -36.74 -19.95 -8.86
C ASP A 245 -36.00 -21.08 -9.61
N THR A 246 -34.71 -20.91 -9.89
CA THR A 246 -33.94 -21.85 -10.74
C THR A 246 -32.93 -22.68 -9.94
N LEU A 247 -32.90 -23.99 -10.21
CA LEU A 247 -31.76 -24.84 -9.86
C LEU A 247 -30.53 -24.32 -10.59
N THR A 248 -29.41 -24.27 -9.89
CA THR A 248 -28.26 -23.51 -10.36
C THR A 248 -26.95 -24.29 -10.28
N GLY A 249 -25.91 -23.81 -10.95
CA GLY A 249 -24.58 -24.40 -10.93
C GLY A 249 -23.84 -24.15 -9.61
N THR A 250 -23.90 -25.10 -8.70
CA THR A 250 -23.13 -25.09 -7.44
C THR A 250 -21.75 -25.71 -7.63
N TYR A 251 -20.92 -25.07 -8.47
CA TYR A 251 -19.52 -25.50 -8.66
C TYR A 251 -18.75 -25.39 -7.34
N TYR A 252 -17.77 -26.28 -7.17
CA TYR A 252 -16.85 -26.28 -6.04
C TYR A 252 -15.46 -26.74 -6.48
N THR A 253 -14.44 -26.30 -5.77
CA THR A 253 -13.02 -26.55 -6.09
C THR A 253 -12.27 -26.95 -4.83
N ALA A 254 -11.18 -27.70 -4.96
CA ALA A 254 -10.39 -28.10 -3.79
C ALA A 254 -9.87 -26.89 -3.01
N SER A 255 -9.17 -25.97 -3.68
CA SER A 255 -8.78 -24.67 -3.13
C SER A 255 -8.90 -23.61 -4.21
N ASN A 256 -9.48 -22.45 -3.87
CA ASN A 256 -9.57 -21.32 -4.80
C ASN A 256 -8.32 -20.41 -4.76
N GLY A 257 -7.42 -20.64 -3.80
CA GLY A 257 -6.14 -19.94 -3.68
C GLY A 257 -6.25 -18.56 -3.02
N GLY A 258 -7.37 -18.27 -2.35
CA GLY A 258 -7.64 -17.00 -1.67
C GLY A 258 -8.59 -16.06 -2.40
N GLN A 259 -9.07 -16.44 -3.59
CA GLN A 259 -10.11 -15.71 -4.32
C GLN A 259 -10.93 -16.67 -5.18
N THR A 260 -12.26 -16.61 -5.05
CA THR A 260 -13.16 -17.30 -5.97
C THR A 260 -13.04 -16.73 -7.38
N GLU A 261 -13.32 -17.54 -8.39
CA GLU A 261 -13.37 -17.09 -9.79
C GLU A 261 -14.81 -17.01 -10.29
N SER A 262 -15.09 -16.14 -11.26
CA SER A 262 -16.43 -16.08 -11.85
C SER A 262 -16.67 -17.22 -12.83
N ALA A 263 -17.88 -17.77 -12.86
CA ALA A 263 -18.29 -18.70 -13.92
C ALA A 263 -18.44 -18.02 -15.30
N LYS A 264 -18.48 -16.67 -15.37
CA LYS A 264 -18.53 -15.90 -16.63
C LYS A 264 -17.25 -16.03 -17.46
N SER A 265 -16.16 -16.53 -16.87
CA SER A 265 -14.85 -16.76 -17.49
C SER A 265 -14.82 -17.96 -18.46
N GLY A 266 -15.91 -18.16 -19.21
CA GLY A 266 -16.10 -19.27 -20.14
C GLY A 266 -17.56 -19.69 -20.40
N LEU A 267 -18.55 -19.12 -19.69
CA LEU A 267 -19.99 -19.44 -19.85
C LEU A 267 -20.85 -18.15 -19.93
N SER A 268 -22.01 -18.22 -20.61
CA SER A 268 -22.87 -17.05 -20.91
C SER A 268 -23.40 -16.31 -19.66
N ALA A 269 -23.46 -14.98 -19.76
CA ALA A 269 -23.53 -14.04 -18.63
C ALA A 269 -24.84 -13.95 -17.81
N SER A 270 -25.97 -14.52 -18.26
CA SER A 270 -27.30 -14.26 -17.65
C SER A 270 -27.74 -15.21 -16.52
N GLY A 271 -26.97 -16.28 -16.20
CA GLY A 271 -27.40 -17.31 -15.24
C GLY A 271 -26.54 -17.51 -13.99
N TYR A 272 -25.43 -16.79 -13.84
CA TYR A 272 -24.40 -17.05 -12.81
C TYR A 272 -23.99 -15.82 -11.99
N SER A 273 -24.92 -14.88 -11.75
CA SER A 273 -24.65 -13.66 -10.98
C SER A 273 -24.11 -13.91 -9.56
N TYR A 274 -24.49 -15.04 -8.95
CA TYR A 274 -24.03 -15.48 -7.62
C TYR A 274 -22.62 -16.09 -7.61
N LEU A 275 -22.07 -16.47 -8.77
CA LEU A 275 -20.68 -16.93 -8.92
C LEU A 275 -19.79 -15.76 -9.33
N GLY A 276 -19.67 -14.81 -8.40
CA GLY A 276 -18.76 -13.67 -8.52
C GLY A 276 -17.34 -14.00 -8.09
N VAL A 277 -16.41 -13.16 -8.52
CA VAL A 277 -15.06 -13.12 -7.95
C VAL A 277 -15.14 -12.40 -6.61
N LYS A 278 -14.62 -13.02 -5.55
CA LYS A 278 -14.50 -12.41 -4.22
C LYS A 278 -13.37 -13.07 -3.43
N ASP A 279 -12.86 -12.35 -2.44
CA ASP A 279 -11.78 -12.86 -1.61
C ASP A 279 -12.28 -13.97 -0.68
N ASP A 280 -11.42 -14.98 -0.48
CA ASP A 280 -11.66 -16.12 0.39
C ASP A 280 -10.48 -16.30 1.36
N PRO A 281 -10.46 -15.53 2.46
CA PRO A 281 -9.41 -15.66 3.46
C PRO A 281 -9.46 -17.01 4.19
N PHE A 282 -10.60 -17.70 4.20
CA PHE A 282 -10.72 -19.01 4.83
C PHE A 282 -9.92 -20.08 4.07
N ASP A 283 -9.87 -20.00 2.74
CA ASP A 283 -8.98 -20.84 1.94
C ASP A 283 -7.51 -20.62 2.31
N LEU A 284 -7.09 -19.36 2.49
CA LEU A 284 -5.71 -19.02 2.87
C LEU A 284 -5.34 -19.45 4.29
N MET A 285 -6.30 -19.37 5.22
CA MET A 285 -6.13 -19.78 6.61
C MET A 285 -6.00 -21.30 6.77
N ASN A 286 -6.54 -22.08 5.84
CA ASN A 286 -6.42 -23.53 5.88
C ASN A 286 -5.00 -23.97 5.51
N SER A 287 -4.28 -24.58 6.45
CA SER A 287 -2.90 -25.05 6.24
C SER A 287 -2.80 -26.17 5.19
N ALA A 288 -3.89 -26.88 4.88
CA ALA A 288 -3.96 -27.89 3.83
C ALA A 288 -4.25 -27.32 2.44
N SER A 289 -4.41 -26.00 2.31
CA SER A 289 -4.48 -25.33 1.01
C SER A 289 -3.11 -25.40 0.32
N VAL A 290 -3.12 -25.94 -0.90
CA VAL A 290 -1.89 -26.15 -1.66
C VAL A 290 -1.28 -24.81 -2.03
N LYS A 291 0.00 -24.64 -1.72
CA LYS A 291 0.80 -23.50 -2.16
C LYS A 291 2.19 -23.95 -2.58
N ARG A 292 2.75 -23.30 -3.58
CA ARG A 292 4.18 -23.36 -3.92
C ARG A 292 4.78 -21.98 -3.74
N GLN A 293 6.00 -21.91 -3.24
CA GLN A 293 6.64 -20.63 -2.94
C GLN A 293 8.14 -20.68 -3.26
N VAL A 294 8.68 -19.55 -3.69
CA VAL A 294 10.11 -19.37 -3.92
C VAL A 294 10.54 -17.98 -3.45
N THR A 295 11.75 -17.91 -2.89
CA THR A 295 12.38 -16.64 -2.54
C THR A 295 13.19 -16.13 -3.74
N VAL A 296 12.98 -14.87 -4.07
CA VAL A 296 13.69 -14.10 -5.09
C VAL A 296 14.48 -13.01 -4.37
N TYR A 297 15.80 -13.06 -4.41
CA TYR A 297 16.64 -12.08 -3.74
C TYR A 297 16.71 -10.79 -4.54
N ALA A 298 16.72 -9.65 -3.84
CA ALA A 298 16.85 -8.34 -4.48
C ALA A 298 18.20 -8.22 -5.19
N ASP A 299 19.28 -8.74 -4.60
CA ASP A 299 20.56 -8.92 -5.30
C ASP A 299 20.48 -10.13 -6.24
N ASN A 300 20.29 -9.87 -7.53
CA ASN A 300 20.20 -10.91 -8.56
C ASN A 300 21.57 -11.56 -8.85
N THR A 301 22.66 -11.00 -8.30
CA THR A 301 24.02 -11.55 -8.41
C THR A 301 24.35 -12.53 -7.29
N SER A 302 23.52 -12.60 -6.25
CA SER A 302 23.67 -13.53 -5.14
C SER A 302 23.75 -14.98 -5.61
N ALA A 303 24.63 -15.76 -4.99
CA ALA A 303 24.72 -17.20 -5.22
C ALA A 303 23.44 -17.94 -4.75
N ALA A 304 22.65 -17.34 -3.85
CA ALA A 304 21.39 -17.90 -3.39
C ALA A 304 20.24 -17.69 -4.39
N GLN A 305 20.43 -16.86 -5.41
CA GLN A 305 19.42 -16.57 -6.42
C GLN A 305 19.12 -17.81 -7.28
N ASN A 306 17.84 -18.04 -7.60
CA ASN A 306 17.45 -19.12 -8.49
C ASN A 306 18.08 -18.94 -9.89
N GLU A 307 18.88 -19.92 -10.32
CA GLU A 307 19.66 -19.86 -11.57
C GLU A 307 18.79 -19.70 -12.81
N ALA A 308 17.67 -20.43 -12.86
CA ALA A 308 16.76 -20.41 -14.00
C ALA A 308 16.07 -19.04 -14.13
N LEU A 309 15.65 -18.44 -13.01
CA LEU A 309 15.12 -17.08 -12.99
C LEU A 309 16.19 -16.05 -13.39
N ARG A 310 17.41 -16.15 -12.85
CA ARG A 310 18.52 -15.25 -13.22
C ARG A 310 18.80 -15.30 -14.72
N THR A 311 18.84 -16.51 -15.28
CA THR A 311 19.03 -16.74 -16.72
C THR A 311 17.88 -16.13 -17.52
N LEU A 312 16.64 -16.35 -17.10
CA LEU A 312 15.46 -15.79 -17.75
C LEU A 312 15.47 -14.27 -17.77
N LEU A 313 15.77 -13.62 -16.65
CA LEU A 313 15.87 -12.16 -16.54
C LEU A 313 16.99 -11.59 -17.43
N ASN A 314 18.19 -12.21 -17.41
CA ASN A 314 19.31 -11.78 -18.25
C ASN A 314 18.99 -11.89 -19.74
N ASN A 315 18.36 -13.00 -20.15
CA ASN A 315 17.93 -13.21 -21.53
C ASN A 315 16.89 -12.18 -21.96
N LYS A 316 15.89 -11.90 -21.10
CA LYS A 316 14.85 -10.90 -21.37
C LYS A 316 15.42 -9.49 -21.48
N ALA A 317 16.43 -9.17 -20.68
CA ALA A 317 17.12 -7.87 -20.71
C ALA A 317 18.15 -7.73 -21.85
N GLY A 318 18.61 -8.85 -22.44
CA GLY A 318 19.73 -8.89 -23.38
C GLY A 318 21.09 -8.55 -22.74
N THR A 319 21.15 -8.45 -21.40
CA THR A 319 22.35 -8.14 -20.62
C THR A 319 22.17 -8.59 -19.17
N ARG A 320 23.21 -8.50 -18.36
CA ARG A 320 23.17 -8.93 -16.96
C ARG A 320 22.29 -7.99 -16.11
N VAL A 321 21.33 -8.56 -15.43
CA VAL A 321 20.53 -7.91 -14.37
C VAL A 321 21.27 -8.05 -13.03
N THR A 322 21.50 -6.93 -12.35
CA THR A 322 22.25 -6.89 -11.08
C THR A 322 21.33 -6.81 -9.86
N ARG A 323 20.24 -6.04 -9.93
CA ARG A 323 19.33 -5.85 -8.79
C ARG A 323 17.86 -5.83 -9.23
N ILE A 324 16.99 -6.40 -8.41
CA ILE A 324 15.53 -6.37 -8.51
C ILE A 324 15.02 -5.42 -7.42
N HIS A 325 14.21 -4.43 -7.80
CA HIS A 325 13.64 -3.41 -6.91
C HIS A 325 12.17 -3.65 -6.60
N ALA A 326 11.43 -4.26 -7.53
CA ALA A 326 10.03 -4.62 -7.33
C ALA A 326 9.64 -5.77 -8.26
N ILE A 327 8.63 -6.53 -7.82
CA ILE A 327 7.98 -7.57 -8.62
C ILE A 327 6.47 -7.34 -8.52
N THR A 328 5.78 -7.23 -9.65
CA THR A 328 4.35 -6.90 -9.69
C THR A 328 3.60 -7.81 -10.67
N PRO A 329 2.72 -8.72 -10.21
CA PRO A 329 1.83 -9.47 -11.09
C PRO A 329 0.74 -8.56 -11.66
N HIS A 330 0.35 -8.79 -12.91
CA HIS A 330 -0.64 -7.97 -13.61
C HIS A 330 -1.24 -8.70 -14.83
N THR A 331 -2.11 -8.00 -15.57
CA THR A 331 -2.82 -8.52 -16.74
C THR A 331 -3.71 -9.71 -16.36
N PRO A 332 -4.89 -9.45 -15.77
CA PRO A 332 -5.79 -10.51 -15.37
C PRO A 332 -6.29 -11.27 -16.60
N MET A 333 -6.37 -12.59 -16.49
CA MET A 333 -6.88 -13.49 -17.52
C MET A 333 -8.36 -13.22 -17.81
N TYR A 334 -9.10 -12.81 -16.78
CA TYR A 334 -10.52 -12.53 -16.84
C TYR A 334 -10.84 -11.09 -16.41
N ALA A 335 -12.07 -10.66 -16.65
CA ALA A 335 -12.53 -9.34 -16.24
C ALA A 335 -12.38 -9.14 -14.73
N SER A 336 -12.24 -7.87 -14.33
CA SER A 336 -12.23 -7.49 -12.92
C SER A 336 -13.43 -8.10 -12.16
N PRO A 337 -13.26 -8.49 -10.89
CA PRO A 337 -12.08 -8.29 -10.04
C PRO A 337 -11.08 -9.45 -9.96
N SER A 338 -10.99 -10.31 -10.98
CA SER A 338 -10.10 -11.48 -10.98
C SER A 338 -8.62 -11.11 -10.78
N ARG A 339 -7.96 -11.82 -9.86
CA ARG A 339 -6.50 -11.78 -9.63
C ARG A 339 -5.74 -12.92 -10.32
N LEU A 340 -6.39 -13.61 -11.26
CA LEU A 340 -5.72 -14.61 -12.08
C LEU A 340 -4.84 -13.91 -13.12
N TYR A 341 -3.63 -13.50 -12.71
CA TYR A 341 -2.71 -12.75 -13.55
C TYR A 341 -1.95 -13.65 -14.53
N THR A 342 -1.66 -13.12 -15.73
CA THR A 342 -0.93 -13.83 -16.79
C THR A 342 0.48 -13.30 -17.02
N GLN A 343 0.78 -12.10 -16.51
CA GLN A 343 2.07 -11.43 -16.68
C GLN A 343 2.61 -10.92 -15.34
N MET A 344 3.92 -10.74 -15.25
CA MET A 344 4.61 -10.24 -14.07
C MET A 344 5.76 -9.32 -14.47
N ASP A 345 5.75 -8.11 -13.94
CA ASP A 345 6.77 -7.09 -14.17
C ASP A 345 7.88 -7.18 -13.11
N PHE A 346 9.13 -7.08 -13.54
CA PHE A 346 10.33 -6.98 -12.71
C PHE A 346 11.01 -5.64 -12.95
N ASP A 347 11.01 -4.76 -11.94
CA ASP A 347 11.76 -3.50 -11.98
C ASP A 347 13.21 -3.77 -11.60
N VAL A 348 14.14 -3.56 -12.52
CA VAL A 348 15.53 -4.03 -12.38
C VAL A 348 16.57 -2.96 -12.70
N THR A 349 17.77 -3.14 -12.14
CA THR A 349 19.00 -2.46 -12.58
C THR A 349 19.84 -3.42 -13.41
N LEU A 350 20.30 -2.95 -14.57
CA LEU A 350 21.21 -3.67 -15.46
C LEU A 350 22.67 -3.39 -15.10
N SER A 351 23.59 -4.20 -15.61
CA SER A 351 25.04 -4.04 -15.39
C SER A 351 25.61 -2.70 -15.85
N ASN A 352 24.96 -2.02 -16.80
CA ASN A 352 25.33 -0.67 -17.26
C ASN A 352 24.73 0.46 -16.40
N GLY A 353 24.12 0.14 -15.25
CA GLY A 353 23.49 1.09 -14.34
C GLY A 353 22.08 1.54 -14.74
N ARG A 354 21.60 1.20 -15.95
CA ARG A 354 20.26 1.58 -16.43
C ARG A 354 19.18 0.84 -15.62
N ARG A 355 18.14 1.57 -15.19
CA ARG A 355 16.91 0.99 -14.66
C ARG A 355 15.91 0.71 -15.79
N THR A 356 15.23 -0.43 -15.73
CA THR A 356 14.19 -0.81 -16.69
C THR A 356 13.20 -1.78 -16.05
N THR A 357 12.03 -1.95 -16.65
CA THR A 357 11.06 -2.99 -16.29
C THR A 357 11.14 -4.13 -17.31
N LEU A 358 11.09 -5.37 -16.84
CA LEU A 358 11.01 -6.58 -17.66
C LEU A 358 9.67 -7.26 -17.42
N THR A 359 8.86 -7.47 -18.46
CA THR A 359 7.57 -8.17 -18.37
C THR A 359 7.74 -9.64 -18.76
N LEU A 360 7.37 -10.55 -17.86
CA LEU A 360 7.49 -12.01 -18.04
C LEU A 360 6.10 -12.67 -17.97
N GLY A 361 5.85 -13.65 -18.82
CA GLY A 361 4.63 -14.47 -18.75
C GLY A 361 4.67 -15.43 -17.56
N ILE A 362 3.64 -15.39 -16.71
CA ILE A 362 3.55 -16.23 -15.50
C ILE A 362 3.56 -17.72 -15.88
N PHE A 363 2.63 -18.13 -16.73
CA PHE A 363 2.46 -19.55 -17.09
C PHE A 363 3.47 -20.04 -18.15
N SER A 364 3.84 -19.17 -19.10
CA SER A 364 4.71 -19.54 -20.21
C SER A 364 6.21 -19.51 -19.87
N GLU A 365 6.62 -18.66 -18.93
CA GLU A 365 8.03 -18.44 -18.60
C GLU A 365 8.32 -18.74 -17.12
N MET A 366 7.62 -18.07 -16.18
CA MET A 366 7.94 -18.14 -14.74
C MET A 366 7.65 -19.49 -14.12
N GLU A 367 6.51 -20.11 -14.39
CA GLU A 367 6.15 -21.44 -13.88
C GLU A 367 7.16 -22.50 -14.26
N LYS A 368 7.63 -22.45 -15.51
CA LYS A 368 8.65 -23.36 -16.03
C LYS A 368 10.01 -23.11 -15.40
N ALA A 369 10.43 -21.86 -15.28
CA ALA A 369 11.73 -21.51 -14.70
C ALA A 369 11.80 -21.84 -13.21
N LEU A 370 10.70 -21.66 -12.47
CA LEU A 370 10.66 -21.79 -11.01
C LEU A 370 10.08 -23.13 -10.53
N GLY A 371 9.50 -23.94 -11.42
CA GLY A 371 8.86 -25.20 -11.05
C GLY A 371 7.64 -25.02 -10.14
N MET A 372 6.85 -23.97 -10.38
CA MET A 372 5.78 -23.53 -9.45
C MET A 372 4.35 -23.90 -9.86
N SER A 373 4.17 -24.66 -10.94
CA SER A 373 2.85 -25.16 -11.36
C SER A 373 2.24 -26.10 -10.30
N ILE A 374 0.94 -25.94 -10.06
CA ILE A 374 0.12 -26.75 -9.15
C ILE A 374 -0.91 -27.57 -9.95
N ASN A 375 -1.45 -26.99 -11.01
CA ASN A 375 -2.47 -27.54 -11.88
C ASN A 375 -1.88 -27.82 -13.27
N SER A 376 -2.52 -28.72 -14.00
CA SER A 376 -2.24 -28.90 -15.43
C SER A 376 -2.82 -27.79 -16.30
N ARG A 377 -3.70 -26.96 -15.73
CA ARG A 377 -4.29 -25.76 -16.36
C ARG A 377 -3.54 -24.53 -15.86
N GLN A 378 -3.48 -23.51 -16.70
CA GLN A 378 -2.85 -22.22 -16.39
C GLN A 378 -3.81 -21.35 -15.58
N ASN A 379 -4.00 -21.65 -14.30
CA ASN A 379 -5.05 -20.99 -13.53
C ASN A 379 -4.70 -20.66 -12.07
N GLU A 380 -3.43 -20.79 -11.70
CA GLU A 380 -2.88 -20.46 -10.39
C GLU A 380 -2.93 -18.96 -10.08
N LEU A 381 -3.25 -18.63 -8.83
CA LEU A 381 -3.11 -17.26 -8.32
C LEU A 381 -1.69 -17.05 -7.82
N TRP A 382 -1.03 -16.03 -8.36
CA TRP A 382 0.33 -15.65 -8.01
C TRP A 382 0.35 -14.34 -7.22
N THR A 383 1.00 -14.38 -6.05
CA THR A 383 1.13 -13.24 -5.14
C THR A 383 2.60 -12.99 -4.82
N VAL A 384 2.92 -11.75 -4.42
CA VAL A 384 4.28 -11.32 -4.06
C VAL A 384 4.24 -10.75 -2.65
N GLU A 385 5.01 -11.35 -1.74
CA GLU A 385 5.30 -10.78 -0.42
C GLU A 385 6.67 -10.11 -0.49
N THR A 386 6.79 -8.83 -0.08
CA THR A 386 8.05 -8.08 -0.13
C THR A 386 8.70 -8.02 1.25
N TYR A 387 10.01 -8.25 1.29
CA TYR A 387 10.87 -8.15 2.46
C TYR A 387 12.04 -7.20 2.13
N ASN A 388 12.80 -6.75 3.15
CA ASN A 388 13.84 -5.74 2.97
C ASN A 388 14.83 -6.03 1.83
N ASP A 389 15.30 -7.29 1.72
CA ASP A 389 16.29 -7.71 0.69
C ASP A 389 15.82 -8.87 -0.19
N SER A 390 14.51 -9.19 -0.18
CA SER A 390 13.97 -10.28 -0.99
C SER A 390 12.46 -10.14 -1.24
N PHE A 391 11.99 -10.91 -2.19
CA PHE A 391 10.58 -11.08 -2.52
C PHE A 391 10.25 -12.57 -2.40
N LYS A 392 9.06 -12.89 -1.95
CA LYS A 392 8.56 -14.27 -1.93
C LYS A 392 7.39 -14.37 -2.88
N LEU A 393 7.58 -15.11 -3.96
CA LEU A 393 6.51 -15.43 -4.89
C LEU A 393 5.77 -16.63 -4.34
N VAL A 394 4.44 -16.55 -4.30
CA VAL A 394 3.60 -17.65 -3.84
C VAL A 394 2.49 -17.91 -4.85
N SER A 395 2.49 -19.14 -5.39
CA SER A 395 1.47 -19.71 -6.27
C SER A 395 0.47 -20.51 -5.44
N ARG A 396 -0.83 -20.32 -5.68
CA ARG A 396 -1.96 -20.96 -4.99
C ARG A 396 -3.05 -21.33 -5.99
N ARG A 397 -4.10 -22.00 -5.49
CA ARG A 397 -5.27 -22.57 -6.19
C ARG A 397 -5.02 -23.99 -6.67
N PHE A 398 -5.95 -24.87 -6.35
CA PHE A 398 -5.99 -26.24 -6.85
C PHE A 398 -7.42 -26.57 -7.30
N GLY A 399 -7.59 -26.77 -8.61
CA GLY A 399 -8.89 -26.80 -9.28
C GLY A 399 -9.27 -25.45 -9.90
N HIS A 400 -10.51 -25.30 -10.34
CA HIS A 400 -10.94 -24.19 -11.22
C HIS A 400 -11.17 -22.85 -10.52
N GLY A 401 -11.24 -22.79 -9.17
CA GLY A 401 -11.45 -21.53 -8.45
C GLY A 401 -12.91 -21.03 -8.37
N VAL A 402 -13.79 -21.49 -9.28
CA VAL A 402 -15.21 -21.10 -9.29
C VAL A 402 -16.02 -21.73 -8.14
N GLY A 403 -16.86 -20.93 -7.49
CA GLY A 403 -17.82 -21.36 -6.47
C GLY A 403 -17.19 -21.69 -5.11
N MET A 404 -17.63 -22.76 -4.47
CA MET A 404 -17.21 -23.09 -3.10
C MET A 404 -15.79 -23.68 -3.06
N SER A 405 -14.89 -23.07 -2.27
CA SER A 405 -13.63 -23.74 -1.90
C SER A 405 -13.91 -24.79 -0.82
N GLN A 406 -13.49 -26.03 -1.06
CA GLN A 406 -13.58 -27.09 -0.07
C GLN A 406 -12.68 -26.78 1.13
N ARG A 407 -11.45 -26.29 0.91
CA ARG A 407 -10.54 -25.87 1.99
C ARG A 407 -11.09 -24.70 2.79
N GLY A 408 -11.66 -23.71 2.12
CA GLY A 408 -12.29 -22.59 2.80
C GLY A 408 -13.54 -23.00 3.58
N ALA A 409 -14.42 -23.85 3.02
CA ALA A 409 -15.56 -24.43 3.73
C ALA A 409 -15.12 -25.24 4.96
N MET A 410 -14.08 -26.07 4.85
CA MET A 410 -13.50 -26.81 5.99
C MET A 410 -12.98 -25.86 7.08
N GLN A 411 -12.34 -24.76 6.69
CA GLN A 411 -11.84 -23.76 7.62
C GLN A 411 -12.99 -22.97 8.26
N MET A 412 -14.04 -22.65 7.52
CA MET A 412 -15.24 -22.03 8.06
C MET A 412 -15.93 -22.96 9.08
N GLY A 413 -16.11 -24.24 8.73
CA GLY A 413 -16.68 -25.23 9.65
C GLY A 413 -15.85 -25.39 10.93
N SER A 414 -14.51 -25.39 10.84
CA SER A 414 -13.64 -25.44 12.03
C SER A 414 -13.76 -24.16 12.88
N MET A 415 -14.01 -23.02 12.25
CA MET A 415 -14.33 -21.76 12.94
C MET A 415 -15.77 -21.70 13.47
N GLY A 416 -16.60 -22.73 13.29
CA GLY A 416 -17.94 -22.82 13.86
C GLY A 416 -19.05 -22.19 13.02
N TYR A 417 -18.76 -21.83 11.76
CA TYR A 417 -19.81 -21.40 10.83
C TYR A 417 -20.71 -22.58 10.46
N THR A 418 -22.02 -22.32 10.37
CA THR A 418 -22.98 -23.32 9.92
C THR A 418 -22.86 -23.57 8.41
N TYR A 419 -23.33 -24.72 7.94
CA TYR A 419 -23.37 -25.02 6.50
C TYR A 419 -24.13 -23.95 5.71
N ASP A 420 -25.17 -23.37 6.31
CA ASP A 420 -25.91 -22.28 5.71
C ASP A 420 -25.04 -21.03 5.56
N GLN A 421 -24.30 -20.61 6.59
CA GLN A 421 -23.38 -19.49 6.46
C GLN A 421 -22.27 -19.76 5.42
N ILE A 422 -21.77 -20.99 5.35
CA ILE A 422 -20.78 -21.41 4.34
C ILE A 422 -21.36 -21.27 2.92
N LEU A 423 -22.56 -21.80 2.68
CA LEU A 423 -23.22 -21.69 1.37
C LEU A 423 -23.56 -20.23 1.04
N GLY A 424 -23.94 -19.42 2.04
CA GLY A 424 -24.29 -18.01 1.88
C GLY A 424 -23.08 -17.16 1.54
N PHE A 425 -21.91 -17.55 2.05
CA PHE A 425 -20.65 -17.03 1.57
C PHE A 425 -20.50 -17.35 0.08
N TYR A 426 -20.38 -18.62 -0.30
CA TYR A 426 -19.93 -19.00 -1.66
C TYR A 426 -20.97 -18.82 -2.78
N TYR A 427 -22.25 -18.90 -2.46
CA TYR A 427 -23.36 -18.78 -3.40
C TYR A 427 -24.26 -17.62 -2.96
N GLU A 428 -23.70 -16.42 -3.03
CA GLU A 428 -24.32 -15.22 -2.49
C GLU A 428 -25.63 -14.87 -3.21
N GLY A 429 -26.64 -14.49 -2.43
CA GLY A 429 -27.97 -14.16 -2.95
C GLY A 429 -28.84 -15.37 -3.31
N CYS A 430 -28.30 -16.59 -3.21
CA CYS A 430 -29.08 -17.81 -3.40
C CYS A 430 -29.87 -18.19 -2.14
N SER A 431 -31.07 -18.72 -2.31
CA SER A 431 -31.91 -19.24 -1.23
C SER A 431 -31.69 -20.73 -1.01
N ARG A 432 -32.14 -21.23 0.15
CA ARG A 432 -32.15 -22.66 0.48
C ARG A 432 -33.59 -23.14 0.40
N VAL A 433 -33.81 -24.21 -0.34
CA VAL A 433 -35.16 -24.76 -0.57
C VAL A 433 -35.13 -26.26 -0.29
N GLN A 434 -36.23 -26.77 0.26
CA GLN A 434 -36.44 -28.19 0.54
C GLN A 434 -37.25 -28.85 -0.58
N TYR A 435 -36.80 -30.03 -1.02
CA TYR A 435 -37.55 -30.93 -1.90
C TYR A 435 -37.70 -32.30 -1.26
N ALA A 436 -38.90 -32.87 -1.33
CA ALA A 436 -39.08 -34.31 -1.17
C ALA A 436 -38.64 -35.01 -2.46
N PHE A 437 -37.98 -36.16 -2.34
CA PHE A 437 -37.53 -36.94 -3.49
C PHE A 437 -38.17 -38.32 -3.52
N SER A 438 -38.71 -38.70 -4.68
CA SER A 438 -39.20 -40.04 -4.94
C SER A 438 -38.08 -40.94 -5.47
N HIS A 439 -38.10 -42.22 -5.12
CA HIS A 439 -37.25 -43.23 -5.73
C HIS A 439 -37.99 -44.54 -5.95
N THR A 440 -37.49 -45.35 -6.88
CA THR A 440 -38.12 -46.64 -7.24
C THR A 440 -37.28 -47.83 -6.80
N ILE A 441 -37.96 -48.93 -6.45
CA ILE A 441 -37.35 -50.23 -6.15
C ILE A 441 -38.37 -51.34 -6.48
N LEU A 442 -37.92 -52.54 -6.84
CA LEU A 442 -38.86 -53.66 -6.96
C LEU A 442 -39.29 -54.16 -5.57
N SER A 443 -40.52 -54.65 -5.46
CA SER A 443 -41.01 -55.36 -4.29
C SER A 443 -40.09 -56.53 -3.93
N SER A 444 -40.11 -56.95 -2.67
CA SER A 444 -39.28 -58.07 -2.23
C SER A 444 -39.65 -59.35 -3.02
N LEU A 445 -38.69 -60.25 -3.22
CA LEU A 445 -38.98 -61.55 -3.86
C LEU A 445 -40.01 -62.36 -3.05
N GLU A 446 -40.05 -62.20 -1.72
CA GLU A 446 -41.06 -62.80 -0.83
C GLU A 446 -42.47 -62.25 -1.10
N SER A 447 -42.57 -61.03 -1.61
CA SER A 447 -43.82 -60.35 -1.97
C SER A 447 -44.16 -60.46 -3.46
N GLY A 448 -43.51 -61.36 -4.21
CA GLY A 448 -43.78 -61.60 -5.63
C GLY A 448 -42.88 -60.85 -6.62
N GLY A 449 -42.08 -59.87 -6.17
CA GLY A 449 -40.96 -59.29 -6.91
C GLY A 449 -41.27 -58.44 -8.15
N ASN A 450 -42.51 -58.39 -8.63
CA ASN A 450 -42.84 -57.73 -9.91
C ASN A 450 -43.24 -56.27 -9.76
N ASP A 451 -43.78 -55.88 -8.60
CA ASP A 451 -44.31 -54.55 -8.42
C ASP A 451 -43.18 -53.53 -8.23
N THR A 452 -43.24 -52.42 -8.96
CA THR A 452 -42.36 -51.27 -8.70
C THR A 452 -42.95 -50.45 -7.58
N ILE A 453 -42.23 -50.36 -6.46
CA ILE A 453 -42.56 -49.52 -5.31
C ILE A 453 -41.98 -48.12 -5.55
N ILE A 454 -42.80 -47.09 -5.33
CA ILE A 454 -42.39 -45.68 -5.32
C ILE A 454 -42.36 -45.21 -3.87
N ASN A 455 -41.18 -44.88 -3.37
CA ASN A 455 -40.99 -44.31 -2.04
C ASN A 455 -40.78 -42.81 -2.15
N ASN A 456 -41.48 -42.04 -1.32
CA ASN A 456 -41.30 -40.59 -1.21
C ASN A 456 -40.58 -40.27 0.09
N GLU A 457 -39.35 -39.79 -0.02
CA GLU A 457 -38.52 -39.44 1.13
C GLU A 457 -38.66 -37.95 1.44
N PRO A 458 -39.10 -37.57 2.66
CA PRO A 458 -39.24 -36.17 3.04
C PRO A 458 -37.87 -35.49 3.18
N PRO A 459 -37.79 -34.17 2.96
CA PRO A 459 -36.58 -33.39 3.22
C PRO A 459 -36.28 -33.31 4.72
N ALA A 460 -35.02 -33.06 5.06
CA ALA A 460 -34.62 -32.64 6.40
C ALA A 460 -35.06 -31.19 6.65
N ASP A 461 -35.37 -30.85 7.90
CA ASP A 461 -35.73 -29.49 8.31
C ASP A 461 -34.58 -28.51 8.05
N ILE A 462 -34.85 -27.37 7.40
CA ILE A 462 -33.91 -26.26 7.36
C ILE A 462 -33.86 -25.69 8.77
N THR A 463 -32.76 -25.97 9.47
CA THR A 463 -32.43 -25.23 10.69
C THR A 463 -31.91 -23.87 10.23
N GLU A 464 -32.77 -22.85 10.20
CA GLU A 464 -32.37 -21.52 9.76
C GLU A 464 -31.15 -21.05 10.56
N GLY A 465 -30.03 -20.82 9.88
CA GLY A 465 -28.90 -20.11 10.46
C GLY A 465 -29.23 -18.63 10.51
N SER A 466 -30.20 -18.22 11.35
CA SER A 466 -30.64 -16.83 11.54
C SER A 466 -30.60 -16.03 10.23
N GLY A 467 -31.65 -16.06 9.41
CA GLY A 467 -31.67 -15.51 8.03
C GLY A 467 -31.23 -14.05 7.84
N ASN A 468 -30.86 -13.37 8.93
CA ASN A 468 -30.26 -12.07 9.02
C ASN A 468 -28.76 -12.20 9.37
N THR A 469 -27.92 -12.31 8.36
CA THR A 469 -26.46 -12.30 8.54
C THR A 469 -25.82 -11.10 7.86
N ALA A 470 -24.58 -10.81 8.22
CA ALA A 470 -23.75 -9.88 7.48
C ALA A 470 -22.35 -10.47 7.28
N SER A 471 -21.78 -10.23 6.11
CA SER A 471 -20.36 -10.48 5.87
C SER A 471 -19.54 -9.22 6.18
N VAL A 472 -18.36 -9.42 6.75
CA VAL A 472 -17.40 -8.36 7.04
C VAL A 472 -16.70 -7.94 5.75
N LYS A 473 -16.59 -6.62 5.51
CA LYS A 473 -15.92 -6.04 4.34
C LYS A 473 -14.83 -5.06 4.78
N LEU A 474 -13.58 -5.44 4.59
CA LEU A 474 -12.38 -4.65 4.91
C LEU A 474 -11.48 -4.52 3.69
N ALA A 475 -10.53 -3.59 3.75
CA ALA A 475 -9.61 -3.30 2.65
C ALA A 475 -8.55 -4.40 2.45
N GLY A 476 -7.91 -4.86 3.52
CA GLY A 476 -6.91 -5.92 3.50
C GLY A 476 -7.54 -7.30 3.66
N VAL A 477 -7.00 -8.30 2.97
CA VAL A 477 -7.40 -9.71 3.14
C VAL A 477 -7.07 -10.27 4.53
N ASN A 478 -6.08 -9.68 5.22
CA ASN A 478 -5.66 -10.06 6.56
C ASN A 478 -6.24 -9.16 7.66
N ASP A 479 -6.98 -8.12 7.27
CA ASP A 479 -7.60 -7.19 8.20
C ASP A 479 -8.66 -7.90 9.05
N ARG A 480 -8.88 -7.37 10.26
CA ARG A 480 -9.85 -7.91 11.20
C ARG A 480 -10.70 -6.81 11.80
N LEU A 481 -12.01 -6.93 11.65
CA LEU A 481 -12.98 -6.00 12.20
C LEU A 481 -13.14 -6.25 13.71
N ALA A 482 -13.01 -5.20 14.51
CA ALA A 482 -13.30 -5.27 15.94
C ALA A 482 -14.81 -5.44 16.20
N ILE A 483 -15.15 -6.35 17.10
CA ILE A 483 -16.49 -6.42 17.74
C ILE A 483 -16.33 -5.87 19.15
N ARG A 484 -17.11 -4.84 19.49
CA ARG A 484 -16.93 -4.07 20.72
C ARG A 484 -18.09 -4.24 21.70
N ASP A 485 -17.84 -3.94 22.96
CA ASP A 485 -18.86 -3.98 24.03
C ASP A 485 -19.79 -2.75 24.06
N GLY A 486 -19.52 -1.77 23.22
CA GLY A 486 -20.32 -0.56 23.07
C GLY A 486 -20.31 -0.03 21.64
N ALA A 487 -21.32 0.76 21.30
CA ALA A 487 -21.46 1.42 20.00
C ALA A 487 -20.55 2.66 19.87
N SER A 488 -19.24 2.47 20.06
CA SER A 488 -18.22 3.52 20.03
C SER A 488 -16.85 2.96 19.66
N GLU A 489 -16.01 3.72 18.97
CA GLU A 489 -14.64 3.30 18.63
C GLU A 489 -13.72 3.17 19.85
N ASN A 490 -14.06 3.86 20.95
CA ASN A 490 -13.33 3.78 22.21
C ASN A 490 -13.81 2.64 23.11
N ALA A 491 -14.86 1.91 22.69
CA ALA A 491 -15.40 0.78 23.44
C ALA A 491 -14.45 -0.41 23.41
N GLN A 492 -14.50 -1.23 24.46
CA GLN A 492 -13.59 -2.36 24.65
C GLN A 492 -13.79 -3.39 23.53
N VAL A 493 -12.70 -3.83 22.93
CA VAL A 493 -12.74 -4.89 21.92
C VAL A 493 -13.02 -6.22 22.61
N LEU A 494 -14.14 -6.85 22.29
CA LEU A 494 -14.49 -8.19 22.76
C LEU A 494 -13.74 -9.26 21.96
N THR A 495 -13.75 -9.13 20.64
CA THR A 495 -13.12 -10.05 19.69
C THR A 495 -12.90 -9.37 18.34
N SER A 496 -12.30 -10.07 17.37
CA SER A 496 -12.21 -9.61 15.98
C SER A 496 -12.60 -10.66 14.95
N VAL A 497 -13.15 -10.19 13.84
CA VAL A 497 -13.65 -11.01 12.74
C VAL A 497 -12.81 -10.73 11.50
N VAL A 498 -12.31 -11.77 10.84
CA VAL A 498 -11.57 -11.62 9.57
C VAL A 498 -12.43 -10.93 8.51
N ASN A 499 -11.79 -10.25 7.56
CA ASN A 499 -12.45 -9.86 6.31
C ASN A 499 -13.19 -11.06 5.69
N GLY A 500 -14.39 -10.88 5.15
CA GLY A 500 -15.25 -11.97 4.67
C GLY A 500 -15.88 -12.85 5.75
N GLY A 501 -15.53 -12.66 7.03
CA GLY A 501 -16.17 -13.30 8.18
C GLY A 501 -17.67 -13.03 8.24
N ILE A 502 -18.44 -13.98 8.77
CA ILE A 502 -19.91 -13.87 8.85
C ILE A 502 -20.32 -13.63 10.30
N VAL A 503 -21.29 -12.76 10.50
CA VAL A 503 -21.93 -12.52 11.79
C VAL A 503 -23.44 -12.58 11.63
N THR A 504 -24.13 -13.04 12.68
CA THR A 504 -25.58 -12.90 12.77
C THR A 504 -25.90 -11.45 13.14
N VAL A 505 -26.88 -10.86 12.48
CA VAL A 505 -27.32 -9.48 12.76
C VAL A 505 -28.50 -9.52 13.72
N LEU A 506 -28.29 -9.00 14.92
CA LEU A 506 -29.31 -8.96 15.96
C LEU A 506 -30.12 -7.66 15.92
N ALA A 507 -29.48 -6.52 15.65
CA ALA A 507 -30.14 -5.25 15.42
C ALA A 507 -29.29 -4.35 14.52
N LYS A 508 -29.82 -4.00 13.34
CA LYS A 508 -29.19 -3.07 12.41
C LYS A 508 -29.44 -1.64 12.84
N GLY A 509 -28.37 -0.92 13.17
CA GLY A 509 -28.38 0.53 13.35
C GLY A 509 -27.80 1.26 12.14
N ASN A 510 -27.81 2.60 12.17
CA ASN A 510 -27.27 3.42 11.09
C ASN A 510 -25.73 3.42 11.07
N ASN A 511 -25.11 3.61 12.25
CA ASN A 511 -23.65 3.70 12.39
C ASN A 511 -23.06 2.43 13.02
N TRP A 512 -23.75 1.87 14.03
CA TRP A 512 -23.33 0.66 14.73
C TRP A 512 -24.43 -0.40 14.64
N THR A 513 -24.04 -1.62 14.31
CA THR A 513 -24.92 -2.78 14.21
C THR A 513 -24.58 -3.73 15.36
N LEU A 514 -25.60 -4.17 16.10
CA LEU A 514 -25.46 -5.22 17.09
C LEU A 514 -25.42 -6.56 16.37
N VAL A 515 -24.32 -7.28 16.55
CA VAL A 515 -24.03 -8.55 15.88
C VAL A 515 -23.68 -9.63 16.89
N GLN A 516 -23.81 -10.87 16.44
CA GLN A 516 -23.41 -12.05 17.19
C GLN A 516 -22.45 -12.90 16.36
N LEU A 517 -21.33 -13.28 16.99
CA LEU A 517 -20.39 -14.28 16.51
C LEU A 517 -20.24 -15.35 17.60
N GLY A 518 -20.70 -16.58 17.33
CA GLY A 518 -20.74 -17.63 18.36
C GLY A 518 -21.58 -17.19 19.56
N GLN A 519 -20.98 -17.14 20.74
CA GLN A 519 -21.61 -16.63 21.97
C GLN A 519 -21.32 -15.15 22.25
N ILE A 520 -20.47 -14.51 21.44
CA ILE A 520 -20.12 -13.10 21.62
C ILE A 520 -21.12 -12.23 20.88
N VAL A 521 -21.90 -11.48 21.65
CA VAL A 521 -22.73 -10.38 21.19
C VAL A 521 -21.94 -9.08 21.37
N GLY A 522 -21.96 -8.20 20.39
CA GLY A 522 -21.31 -6.89 20.47
C GLY A 522 -21.61 -6.01 19.27
N TYR A 523 -21.01 -4.83 19.24
CA TYR A 523 -21.23 -3.83 18.20
C TYR A 523 -20.11 -3.84 17.16
N ALA A 524 -20.52 -3.73 15.89
CA ALA A 524 -19.63 -3.53 14.75
C ALA A 524 -20.06 -2.27 13.97
N PRO A 525 -19.12 -1.53 13.36
CA PRO A 525 -19.44 -0.46 12.42
C PRO A 525 -20.31 -0.99 11.28
N THR A 526 -21.45 -0.34 11.05
CA THR A 526 -22.43 -0.73 10.02
C THR A 526 -21.84 -0.61 8.62
N SER A 527 -20.94 0.36 8.41
CA SER A 527 -20.19 0.56 7.15
C SER A 527 -19.27 -0.61 6.80
N ALA A 528 -18.84 -1.41 7.79
CA ALA A 528 -17.98 -2.57 7.59
C ALA A 528 -18.74 -3.88 7.30
N LEU A 529 -20.07 -3.82 7.20
CA LEU A 529 -20.94 -4.97 7.06
C LEU A 529 -21.71 -4.93 5.74
N ARG A 530 -21.74 -6.07 5.05
CA ARG A 530 -22.64 -6.32 3.94
C ARG A 530 -23.73 -7.29 4.37
N PHE A 531 -24.94 -6.76 4.46
CA PHE A 531 -26.12 -7.47 4.94
C PHE A 531 -26.69 -8.44 3.90
N SER A 532 -27.20 -9.57 4.37
CA SER A 532 -28.06 -10.50 3.64
C SER A 532 -29.38 -10.67 4.39
N GLY A 533 -30.47 -10.87 3.64
CA GLY A 533 -31.83 -10.90 4.21
C GLY A 533 -32.36 -9.51 4.58
N THR A 534 -33.34 -9.49 5.50
CA THR A 534 -33.98 -8.26 6.02
C THR A 534 -33.70 -8.16 7.52
N PRO A 535 -32.55 -7.59 7.93
CA PRO A 535 -32.15 -7.63 9.32
C PRO A 535 -33.10 -6.88 10.24
N PRO A 536 -33.35 -7.40 11.47
CA PRO A 536 -34.13 -6.70 12.46
C PRO A 536 -33.49 -5.35 12.81
N VAL A 537 -34.32 -4.35 13.13
CA VAL A 537 -33.87 -3.01 13.54
C VAL A 537 -33.75 -2.87 15.07
N SER A 538 -34.17 -3.88 15.84
CA SER A 538 -34.15 -3.86 17.31
C SER A 538 -33.89 -5.25 17.90
N SER A 539 -33.25 -5.30 19.06
CA SER A 539 -33.00 -6.52 19.84
C SER A 539 -32.96 -6.22 21.33
N THR A 540 -33.28 -7.21 22.16
CA THR A 540 -33.10 -7.17 23.62
C THR A 540 -31.76 -7.77 24.06
N ALA A 541 -30.93 -8.27 23.13
CA ALA A 541 -29.63 -8.82 23.45
C ALA A 541 -28.66 -7.74 23.92
N THR A 542 -27.83 -8.06 24.90
CA THR A 542 -26.78 -7.17 25.42
C THR A 542 -25.39 -7.70 25.05
N PRO A 543 -24.37 -6.83 24.93
CA PRO A 543 -23.00 -7.27 24.68
C PRO A 543 -22.50 -8.30 25.71
N THR A 544 -21.74 -9.29 25.24
CA THR A 544 -21.23 -10.38 26.09
C THR A 544 -20.13 -9.84 27.00
N PRO A 545 -20.21 -10.03 28.32
CA PRO A 545 -19.15 -9.63 29.24
C PRO A 545 -17.87 -10.44 28.98
N VAL A 546 -16.75 -9.75 28.76
CA VAL A 546 -15.43 -10.36 28.59
C VAL A 546 -14.44 -9.65 29.49
N SER A 547 -13.85 -10.40 30.42
CA SER A 547 -12.92 -9.85 31.42
C SER A 547 -11.45 -10.05 31.07
N GLN A 548 -11.12 -11.04 30.23
CA GLN A 548 -9.74 -11.40 29.87
C GLN A 548 -9.64 -12.01 28.47
N TRP A 549 -8.44 -11.96 27.89
CA TRP A 549 -8.09 -12.59 26.62
C TRP A 549 -6.89 -13.51 26.78
N ALA A 550 -6.70 -14.39 25.79
CA ALA A 550 -5.54 -15.26 25.72
C ALA A 550 -4.99 -15.30 24.29
N THR A 551 -3.67 -15.30 24.14
CA THR A 551 -2.99 -15.57 22.87
C THR A 551 -2.47 -16.99 22.88
N VAL A 552 -2.78 -17.77 21.83
CA VAL A 552 -2.22 -19.12 21.65
C VAL A 552 -0.72 -19.03 21.40
N SER A 553 0.05 -19.84 22.11
CA SER A 553 1.50 -19.95 21.98
C SER A 553 1.88 -21.43 21.89
N CYS A 554 2.00 -21.96 20.67
CA CYS A 554 2.32 -23.35 20.38
C CYS A 554 3.05 -23.52 19.04
N ASN A 555 3.71 -24.65 18.82
CA ASN A 555 4.28 -24.98 17.50
C ASN A 555 3.21 -25.66 16.63
N GLY A 556 2.40 -24.86 15.94
CA GLY A 556 1.35 -25.34 15.02
C GLY A 556 -0.05 -24.91 15.41
N THR A 557 -0.85 -25.84 15.93
CA THR A 557 -2.26 -25.60 16.31
C THR A 557 -2.59 -26.17 17.68
N LEU A 558 -3.46 -25.47 18.43
CA LEU A 558 -4.06 -25.90 19.68
C LEU A 558 -5.46 -26.49 19.46
N ASN A 559 -5.75 -27.64 20.08
CA ASN A 559 -7.09 -28.23 19.99
C ASN A 559 -8.09 -27.55 20.92
N LEU A 560 -9.21 -27.08 20.37
CA LEU A 560 -10.39 -26.64 21.10
C LEU A 560 -11.30 -27.84 21.36
N ARG A 561 -11.63 -28.13 22.61
CA ARG A 561 -12.32 -29.36 23.01
C ARG A 561 -13.73 -29.15 23.54
N THR A 562 -14.54 -30.20 23.56
CA THR A 562 -15.92 -30.17 24.08
C THR A 562 -16.00 -30.01 25.59
N SER A 563 -15.01 -30.50 26.34
CA SER A 563 -14.92 -30.39 27.80
C SER A 563 -13.44 -30.23 28.24
N PRO A 564 -13.14 -29.80 29.48
CA PRO A 564 -11.77 -29.54 29.95
C PRO A 564 -11.00 -30.84 30.24
N SER A 565 -10.71 -31.61 29.19
CA SER A 565 -10.00 -32.89 29.26
C SER A 565 -9.24 -33.19 27.97
N LEU A 566 -8.05 -33.81 28.07
CA LEU A 566 -7.28 -34.27 26.93
C LEU A 566 -7.96 -35.40 26.14
N THR A 567 -8.92 -36.10 26.75
CA THR A 567 -9.71 -37.16 26.10
C THR A 567 -11.02 -36.66 25.49
N ALA A 568 -11.39 -35.40 25.72
CA ALA A 568 -12.59 -34.82 25.16
C ALA A 568 -12.48 -34.65 23.64
N GLY A 569 -13.62 -34.74 22.94
CA GLY A 569 -13.69 -34.56 21.50
C GLY A 569 -13.14 -33.19 21.07
N VAL A 570 -12.39 -33.17 19.96
CA VAL A 570 -11.86 -31.94 19.37
C VAL A 570 -12.96 -31.30 18.52
N LYS A 571 -13.35 -30.07 18.85
CA LYS A 571 -14.30 -29.27 18.06
C LYS A 571 -13.62 -28.52 16.91
N ALA A 572 -12.43 -27.99 17.18
CA ALA A 572 -11.68 -27.17 16.23
C ALA A 572 -10.18 -27.21 16.55
N SER A 573 -9.37 -26.80 15.58
CA SER A 573 -7.95 -26.52 15.78
C SER A 573 -7.71 -25.02 15.61
N ILE A 574 -7.02 -24.44 16.57
CA ILE A 574 -6.76 -23.01 16.69
C ILE A 574 -5.29 -22.76 16.28
N PRO A 575 -5.00 -21.87 15.33
CA PRO A 575 -3.61 -21.59 14.94
C PRO A 575 -2.82 -20.88 16.05
N ASP A 576 -1.51 -21.07 16.04
CA ASP A 576 -0.58 -20.28 16.85
C ASP A 576 -0.78 -18.77 16.63
N GLY A 577 -0.63 -17.98 17.70
CA GLY A 577 -0.86 -16.53 17.68
C GLY A 577 -2.32 -16.10 17.65
N ALA A 578 -3.29 -17.03 17.58
CA ALA A 578 -4.71 -16.67 17.64
C ALA A 578 -5.06 -16.01 18.98
N VAL A 579 -5.87 -14.95 18.92
CA VAL A 579 -6.38 -14.24 20.08
C VAL A 579 -7.78 -14.72 20.41
N LEU A 580 -7.98 -15.07 21.68
CA LEU A 580 -9.15 -15.75 22.20
C LEU A 580 -9.78 -14.94 23.32
N CYS A 581 -11.11 -14.84 23.29
CA CYS A 581 -11.88 -14.40 24.44
C CYS A 581 -11.94 -15.53 25.47
N VAL A 582 -11.69 -15.24 26.75
CA VAL A 582 -11.79 -16.19 27.86
C VAL A 582 -13.07 -15.90 28.65
N PHE A 583 -13.97 -16.88 28.73
CA PHE A 583 -15.23 -16.77 29.49
C PHE A 583 -15.07 -17.22 30.95
N GLN A 584 -14.35 -18.32 31.16
CA GLN A 584 -14.07 -18.87 32.48
C GLN A 584 -12.85 -19.78 32.45
N THR A 585 -12.27 -20.06 33.61
CA THR A 585 -11.16 -20.99 33.78
C THR A 585 -11.51 -22.06 34.81
N SER A 586 -11.07 -23.29 34.58
CA SER A 586 -11.27 -24.41 35.50
C SER A 586 -10.14 -25.43 35.35
N ASN A 587 -9.44 -25.76 36.44
CA ASN A 587 -8.45 -26.84 36.52
C ASN A 587 -7.40 -26.86 35.39
N GLY A 588 -6.79 -25.72 35.07
CA GLY A 588 -5.79 -25.62 34.00
C GLY A 588 -6.37 -25.56 32.59
N TRP A 589 -7.69 -25.42 32.44
CA TRP A 589 -8.37 -25.20 31.17
C TRP A 589 -9.09 -23.86 31.15
N ALA A 590 -9.10 -23.20 30.00
CA ALA A 590 -9.89 -22.00 29.76
C ALA A 590 -11.03 -22.34 28.79
N GLN A 591 -12.26 -21.93 29.13
CA GLN A 591 -13.35 -21.91 28.17
C GLN A 591 -13.22 -20.65 27.32
N VAL A 592 -13.03 -20.85 26.01
CA VAL A 592 -12.65 -19.80 25.07
C VAL A 592 -13.49 -19.86 23.81
N GLN A 593 -13.51 -18.76 23.05
CA GLN A 593 -14.06 -18.71 21.70
C GLN A 593 -12.97 -18.48 20.64
N TYR A 594 -12.99 -19.29 19.58
CA TYR A 594 -12.23 -19.08 18.34
C TYR A 594 -13.19 -19.09 17.14
N GLY A 595 -13.26 -17.99 16.39
CA GLY A 595 -14.32 -17.79 15.40
C GLY A 595 -15.70 -17.75 16.09
N ALA A 596 -16.66 -18.52 15.59
CA ALA A 596 -17.95 -18.81 16.22
C ALA A 596 -17.91 -20.04 17.15
N SER A 597 -16.82 -20.80 17.19
CA SER A 597 -16.69 -22.02 18.00
C SER A 597 -16.29 -21.70 19.45
N VAL A 598 -17.11 -22.15 20.41
CA VAL A 598 -16.79 -22.14 21.84
C VAL A 598 -16.39 -23.53 22.33
N GLY A 599 -15.36 -23.62 23.16
CA GLY A 599 -14.91 -24.87 23.77
C GLY A 599 -13.83 -24.64 24.83
N TRP A 600 -13.14 -25.72 25.22
CA TRP A 600 -12.10 -25.70 26.24
C TRP A 600 -10.71 -25.86 25.62
N ALA A 601 -9.79 -24.98 26.00
CA ALA A 601 -8.39 -24.98 25.59
C ALA A 601 -7.48 -25.16 26.82
N SER A 602 -6.40 -25.93 26.68
CA SER A 602 -5.42 -26.08 27.78
C SER A 602 -4.69 -24.75 27.98
N MET A 603 -4.61 -24.30 29.23
CA MET A 603 -3.93 -23.06 29.61
C MET A 603 -2.41 -23.14 29.43
N ASP A 604 -1.83 -24.34 29.32
CA ASP A 604 -0.39 -24.53 29.08
C ASP A 604 0.10 -23.89 27.77
N PHE A 605 -0.82 -23.67 26.83
CA PHE A 605 -0.56 -23.09 25.52
C PHE A 605 -1.15 -21.68 25.38
N LEU A 606 -1.56 -21.05 26.47
CA LEU A 606 -2.22 -19.74 26.48
C LEU A 606 -1.40 -18.71 27.25
N ARG A 607 -1.18 -17.55 26.60
CA ARG A 607 -0.65 -16.35 27.26
C ARG A 607 -1.81 -15.41 27.57
N MET A 608 -2.17 -15.30 28.84
CA MET A 608 -3.29 -14.47 29.29
C MET A 608 -2.98 -12.97 29.18
N SER A 609 -4.00 -12.15 28.94
CA SER A 609 -3.92 -10.69 28.83
C SER A 609 -5.18 -10.04 29.40
N SER A 610 -5.00 -8.91 30.09
CA SER A 610 -6.08 -8.04 30.59
C SER A 610 -6.51 -6.95 29.61
N VAL A 611 -5.85 -6.88 28.45
CA VAL A 611 -6.20 -6.01 27.32
C VAL A 611 -6.24 -6.85 26.06
N TYR A 612 -7.15 -6.55 25.13
CA TYR A 612 -7.24 -7.27 23.86
C TYR A 612 -5.89 -7.25 23.10
N PRO A 613 -5.21 -8.39 22.92
CA PRO A 613 -3.85 -8.42 22.36
C PRO A 613 -3.83 -8.53 20.82
N GLY A 614 -4.99 -8.65 20.18
CA GLY A 614 -5.09 -8.89 18.76
C GLY A 614 -5.00 -7.61 17.93
N GLN A 615 -4.59 -7.76 16.68
CA GLN A 615 -4.72 -6.67 15.72
C GLN A 615 -6.19 -6.53 15.30
N THR A 616 -6.65 -5.29 15.28
CA THR A 616 -7.95 -4.88 14.72
C THR A 616 -7.74 -3.69 13.83
N THR A 617 -8.48 -3.63 12.74
CA THR A 617 -8.61 -2.45 11.90
C THR A 617 -9.93 -1.76 12.24
N GLY A 618 -9.86 -0.47 12.58
CA GLY A 618 -11.04 0.37 12.66
C GLY A 618 -11.52 0.74 11.26
N GLN A 619 -12.84 0.63 11.03
CA GLN A 619 -13.58 1.00 9.81
C GLN A 619 -13.40 0.07 8.59
N GLY A 620 -14.54 -0.29 7.99
CA GLY A 620 -14.62 -0.96 6.69
C GLY A 620 -14.48 0.04 5.56
N SER A 621 -13.79 -0.38 4.50
CA SER A 621 -13.17 0.48 3.49
C SER A 621 -12.16 1.46 4.11
N MET A 622 -10.89 1.36 3.72
CA MET A 622 -9.86 2.23 4.27
C MET A 622 -9.74 3.48 3.41
N PRO A 623 -9.93 4.69 3.96
CA PRO A 623 -9.47 5.88 3.27
C PRO A 623 -7.96 5.73 3.06
N ALA A 624 -7.53 5.84 1.82
CA ALA A 624 -6.14 5.90 1.47
C ALA A 624 -5.89 7.18 0.71
N VAL A 625 -4.69 7.69 0.86
CA VAL A 625 -4.25 8.84 0.08
C VAL A 625 -3.33 8.32 -1.01
N VAL A 626 -3.52 8.81 -2.23
CA VAL A 626 -2.55 8.59 -3.29
C VAL A 626 -1.22 9.19 -2.87
N SER A 627 -0.27 8.31 -2.55
CA SER A 627 1.09 8.62 -2.12
C SER A 627 2.04 8.15 -3.21
N ILE A 628 2.52 9.09 -3.99
CA ILE A 628 3.43 8.86 -5.10
C ILE A 628 4.82 9.19 -4.56
N PRO A 629 5.84 8.33 -4.71
CA PRO A 629 7.18 8.56 -4.14
C PRO A 629 7.84 9.89 -4.54
N SER A 630 7.36 10.53 -5.61
CA SER A 630 7.76 11.87 -6.04
C SER A 630 7.15 13.00 -5.20
N GLY A 631 6.14 12.75 -4.36
CA GLY A 631 5.37 13.76 -3.62
C GLY A 631 4.31 14.48 -4.47
N SER A 632 4.28 14.21 -5.78
CA SER A 632 3.23 14.71 -6.69
C SER A 632 3.14 14.00 -8.03
N GLY A 633 2.07 14.30 -8.77
CA GLY A 633 1.69 13.62 -10.00
C GLY A 633 0.30 13.01 -9.88
N THR A 634 -0.07 12.15 -10.83
CA THR A 634 -1.34 11.42 -10.78
C THR A 634 -1.09 9.93 -10.93
N VAL A 635 -1.81 9.12 -10.17
CA VAL A 635 -1.90 7.68 -10.40
C VAL A 635 -3.07 7.38 -11.31
N ASN A 636 -2.88 6.45 -12.25
CA ASN A 636 -3.96 6.02 -13.13
C ASN A 636 -4.92 5.11 -12.35
N LEU A 637 -6.19 5.48 -12.29
CA LEU A 637 -7.28 4.58 -11.92
C LEU A 637 -7.67 3.79 -13.15
N ARG A 638 -7.55 2.46 -13.08
CA ARG A 638 -7.66 1.59 -14.26
C ARG A 638 -8.86 0.67 -14.19
N GLU A 639 -9.35 0.27 -15.35
CA GLU A 639 -10.50 -0.63 -15.46
C GLU A 639 -10.18 -2.04 -14.93
N THR A 640 -8.93 -2.47 -15.09
CA THR A 640 -8.42 -3.74 -14.54
C THR A 640 -7.03 -3.55 -13.91
N ALA A 641 -6.61 -4.47 -13.04
CA ALA A 641 -5.29 -4.47 -12.37
C ALA A 641 -4.15 -4.78 -13.36
N SER A 642 -3.87 -3.84 -14.26
CA SER A 642 -2.78 -3.92 -15.22
C SER A 642 -2.27 -2.54 -15.64
N THR A 643 -0.95 -2.40 -15.76
CA THR A 643 -0.27 -1.19 -16.26
C THR A 643 -0.66 -0.84 -17.70
N THR A 644 -1.15 -1.81 -18.47
CA THR A 644 -1.58 -1.65 -19.86
C THR A 644 -3.10 -1.54 -20.01
N SER A 645 -3.85 -1.65 -18.91
CA SER A 645 -5.31 -1.52 -18.92
C SER A 645 -5.75 -0.09 -19.23
N ARG A 646 -6.95 0.04 -19.80
CA ARG A 646 -7.60 1.32 -20.05
C ARG A 646 -7.63 2.14 -18.75
N VAL A 647 -7.17 3.39 -18.86
CA VAL A 647 -7.25 4.37 -17.78
C VAL A 647 -8.69 4.90 -17.74
N LEU A 648 -9.37 4.70 -16.63
CA LEU A 648 -10.71 5.25 -16.38
C LEU A 648 -10.62 6.74 -16.07
N THR A 649 -9.68 7.11 -15.20
CA THR A 649 -9.33 8.49 -14.83
C THR A 649 -7.95 8.51 -14.15
N THR A 650 -7.47 9.68 -13.76
CA THR A 650 -6.26 9.81 -12.96
C THR A 650 -6.58 10.49 -11.63
N ILE A 651 -5.89 10.09 -10.57
CA ILE A 651 -6.08 10.57 -9.20
C ILE A 651 -4.79 11.25 -8.78
N ALA A 652 -4.87 12.54 -8.44
CA ALA A 652 -3.69 13.30 -8.02
C ALA A 652 -3.11 12.75 -6.71
N HIS A 653 -1.81 12.98 -6.51
CA HIS A 653 -1.18 12.85 -5.20
C HIS A 653 -1.96 13.63 -4.14
N GLY A 654 -2.14 13.07 -2.94
CA GLY A 654 -3.02 13.66 -1.94
C GLY A 654 -4.51 13.36 -2.18
N GLY A 655 -4.86 12.80 -3.34
CA GLY A 655 -6.22 12.41 -3.69
C GLY A 655 -6.72 11.31 -2.77
N GLN A 656 -7.88 11.56 -2.15
CA GLN A 656 -8.56 10.60 -1.30
C GLN A 656 -9.18 9.51 -2.16
N VAL A 657 -8.90 8.27 -1.79
CA VAL A 657 -9.53 7.10 -2.38
C VAL A 657 -10.03 6.20 -1.28
N THR A 658 -11.14 5.52 -1.54
CA THR A 658 -11.66 4.51 -0.63
C THR A 658 -11.15 3.16 -1.10
N VAL A 659 -10.22 2.56 -0.37
CA VAL A 659 -9.72 1.21 -0.66
C VAL A 659 -10.80 0.20 -0.30
N LEU A 660 -11.30 -0.48 -1.33
CA LEU A 660 -12.31 -1.52 -1.23
C LEU A 660 -11.67 -2.90 -1.05
N THR A 661 -10.57 -3.17 -1.74
CA THR A 661 -9.73 -4.36 -1.56
C THR A 661 -8.25 -4.03 -1.86
N ASN A 662 -7.31 -4.77 -1.27
CA ASN A 662 -5.87 -4.67 -1.52
C ASN A 662 -5.25 -6.07 -1.61
N ASP A 663 -4.59 -6.37 -2.74
CA ASP A 663 -3.93 -7.66 -2.98
C ASP A 663 -2.40 -7.63 -2.76
N GLY A 664 -1.87 -6.49 -2.32
CA GLY A 664 -0.45 -6.22 -2.11
C GLY A 664 0.24 -5.56 -3.31
N SER A 665 -0.31 -5.66 -4.51
CA SER A 665 0.22 -5.06 -5.75
C SER A 665 -0.73 -4.02 -6.34
N TRP A 666 -2.02 -4.29 -6.31
CA TRP A 666 -3.11 -3.41 -6.70
C TRP A 666 -4.18 -3.33 -5.60
N CYS A 667 -4.71 -2.14 -5.42
CA CYS A 667 -5.91 -1.88 -4.65
C CYS A 667 -7.07 -1.62 -5.61
N TYR A 668 -8.22 -2.24 -5.36
CA TYR A 668 -9.48 -1.81 -5.93
C TYR A 668 -10.01 -0.65 -5.09
N VAL A 669 -10.20 0.51 -5.71
CA VAL A 669 -10.54 1.74 -5.01
C VAL A 669 -11.73 2.43 -5.67
N GLN A 670 -12.50 3.15 -4.86
CA GLN A 670 -13.49 4.10 -5.34
C GLN A 670 -12.90 5.52 -5.24
N ALA A 671 -12.93 6.26 -6.35
CA ALA A 671 -12.45 7.64 -6.41
C ALA A 671 -13.17 8.42 -7.52
N ALA A 672 -13.61 9.65 -7.22
CA ALA A 672 -14.23 10.56 -8.18
C ALA A 672 -15.42 9.96 -8.98
N GLY A 673 -16.24 9.10 -8.34
CA GLY A 673 -17.39 8.45 -8.98
C GLY A 673 -17.04 7.25 -9.87
N TYR A 674 -15.76 6.88 -9.97
CA TYR A 674 -15.29 5.68 -10.65
C TYR A 674 -14.81 4.63 -9.63
N GLU A 675 -15.02 3.36 -9.97
CA GLU A 675 -14.40 2.24 -9.26
C GLU A 675 -13.38 1.59 -10.20
N GLY A 676 -12.18 1.32 -9.71
CA GLY A 676 -11.09 0.79 -10.53
C GLY A 676 -9.85 0.44 -9.72
N TYR A 677 -8.76 0.11 -10.40
CA TYR A 677 -7.52 -0.35 -9.79
C TYR A 677 -6.44 0.72 -9.78
N VAL A 678 -5.79 0.85 -8.63
CA VAL A 678 -4.61 1.67 -8.40
C VAL A 678 -3.52 0.78 -7.81
N MET A 679 -2.26 0.95 -8.20
CA MET A 679 -1.19 0.13 -7.61
C MET A 679 -1.05 0.43 -6.12
N THR A 680 -0.95 -0.60 -5.28
CA THR A 680 -0.82 -0.47 -3.83
C THR A 680 0.37 0.40 -3.43
N LYS A 681 1.48 0.35 -4.18
CA LYS A 681 2.67 1.20 -3.94
C LYS A 681 2.42 2.71 -4.05
N PHE A 682 1.29 3.11 -4.63
CA PHE A 682 0.88 4.50 -4.77
C PHE A 682 -0.20 4.91 -3.76
N LEU A 683 -0.45 4.08 -2.74
CA LEU A 683 -1.48 4.31 -1.73
C LEU A 683 -0.90 4.18 -0.33
N ALA A 684 -1.18 5.15 0.54
CA ALA A 684 -0.88 5.07 1.96
C ALA A 684 -2.13 4.56 2.73
N ILE A 685 -2.04 3.37 3.35
CA ILE A 685 -3.17 2.64 3.97
C ILE A 685 -2.89 2.48 5.49
N ASN A 686 -3.68 3.14 6.35
CA ASN A 686 -3.71 3.06 7.83
C ASN A 686 -2.38 3.22 8.64
N GLY A 687 -1.76 4.42 8.56
CA GLY A 687 -0.89 5.04 9.59
C GLY A 687 0.64 4.86 9.41
N THR A 688 1.53 5.86 9.51
CA THR A 688 1.50 7.26 9.97
C THR A 688 1.76 8.26 8.83
N VAL A 689 0.91 9.27 8.67
CA VAL A 689 1.45 10.63 8.71
C VAL A 689 1.35 10.96 10.19
N GLU A 690 2.41 11.40 10.86
CA GLU A 690 2.21 12.06 12.15
C GLU A 690 1.14 13.13 11.91
N GLU A 691 0.02 13.04 12.64
CA GLU A 691 -0.93 14.14 12.70
C GLU A 691 -0.17 15.36 13.25
N LEU A 692 0.01 16.36 12.41
CA LEU A 692 -0.28 17.71 12.86
C LEU A 692 -1.75 17.98 12.51
N PRO A 693 -2.46 18.68 13.41
CA PRO A 693 -3.90 18.51 13.65
C PRO A 693 -4.76 18.97 12.48
N GLU A 694 -6.02 18.52 12.45
CA GLU A 694 -7.07 19.25 11.74
C GLU A 694 -7.11 20.70 12.23
N THR A 695 -6.55 21.60 11.43
CA THR A 695 -6.91 23.00 11.45
C THR A 695 -7.09 23.44 10.02
N ASP A 696 -8.19 24.14 9.77
CA ASP A 696 -8.45 25.02 8.63
C ASP A 696 -7.36 26.11 8.51
N ALA A 697 -6.11 25.71 8.25
CA ALA A 697 -4.98 26.59 8.11
C ALA A 697 -3.97 25.96 7.14
N SER A 698 -3.76 26.61 5.99
CA SER A 698 -2.47 26.54 5.28
C SER A 698 -1.34 26.67 6.31
N PRO A 699 -0.19 25.97 6.17
CA PRO A 699 0.90 26.08 7.13
C PRO A 699 1.20 27.56 7.38
N GLU A 700 1.03 28.02 8.62
CA GLU A 700 1.38 29.41 8.98
C GLU A 700 2.84 29.61 8.59
N LEU A 701 3.08 30.57 7.70
CA LEU A 701 4.42 31.00 7.35
C LEU A 701 5.07 31.54 8.62
N GLY A 702 6.21 30.98 9.01
CA GLY A 702 7.05 31.61 10.03
C GLY A 702 7.47 33.01 9.57
N ALA A 703 7.84 33.90 10.50
CA ALA A 703 8.30 35.25 10.16
C ALA A 703 9.47 35.18 9.16
N GLY A 704 9.24 35.61 7.92
CA GLY A 704 10.22 35.58 6.83
C GLY A 704 10.14 34.39 5.87
N GLU A 705 9.25 33.40 6.10
CA GLU A 705 9.02 32.29 5.18
C GLU A 705 8.05 32.68 4.06
N VAL A 706 8.26 32.15 2.85
CA VAL A 706 7.37 32.40 1.71
C VAL A 706 7.13 31.13 0.90
N GLU A 707 5.95 31.02 0.29
CA GLU A 707 5.57 29.89 -0.56
C GLU A 707 6.12 30.04 -2.00
N ALA A 708 6.63 28.95 -2.59
CA ALA A 708 7.16 28.92 -3.95
C ALA A 708 6.76 27.64 -4.71
N ILE A 709 6.46 27.75 -6.00
CA ILE A 709 6.12 26.63 -6.89
C ILE A 709 7.31 26.23 -7.74
N VAL A 710 7.65 24.95 -7.82
CA VAL A 710 8.74 24.45 -8.67
C VAL A 710 8.38 24.52 -10.17
N LYS A 711 9.16 25.23 -10.99
CA LYS A 711 9.09 25.26 -12.46
C LYS A 711 10.42 24.87 -13.11
N THR A 712 10.63 23.58 -13.33
CA THR A 712 11.68 23.05 -14.22
C THR A 712 11.19 22.96 -15.67
N VAL A 713 12.11 23.01 -16.65
CA VAL A 713 11.76 22.92 -18.09
C VAL A 713 11.17 21.53 -18.41
N SER A 714 11.65 20.48 -17.75
CA SER A 714 11.07 19.13 -17.66
C SER A 714 11.67 18.37 -16.46
N GLY A 715 10.98 17.38 -15.90
CA GLY A 715 11.49 16.54 -14.79
C GLY A 715 11.34 17.14 -13.38
N THR A 716 12.25 16.79 -12.47
CA THR A 716 12.23 17.13 -11.03
C THR A 716 13.40 18.04 -10.64
N LEU A 717 13.26 18.85 -9.58
CA LEU A 717 14.28 19.72 -8.97
C LEU A 717 14.98 19.01 -7.81
N ASN A 718 16.30 18.95 -7.78
CA ASN A 718 17.03 18.31 -6.67
C ASN A 718 17.01 19.16 -5.39
N LEU A 719 16.54 18.60 -4.28
CA LEU A 719 16.73 19.12 -2.92
C LEU A 719 18.03 18.56 -2.35
N ARG A 720 18.95 19.43 -1.96
CA ARG A 720 20.31 19.06 -1.59
C ARG A 720 20.62 19.43 -0.14
N GLU A 721 21.55 18.69 0.45
CA GLU A 721 21.98 18.90 1.84
C GLU A 721 22.75 20.21 2.04
N GLN A 722 23.40 20.72 0.98
CA GLN A 722 24.17 21.96 0.97
C GLN A 722 23.91 22.73 -0.35
N PRO A 723 24.10 24.08 -0.41
CA PRO A 723 23.81 24.89 -1.59
C PRO A 723 24.89 24.76 -2.69
N THR A 724 25.15 23.53 -3.13
CA THR A 724 26.11 23.22 -4.20
C THR A 724 25.65 22.02 -5.02
N THR A 725 25.96 22.01 -6.32
CA THR A 725 25.57 20.93 -7.25
C THR A 725 26.28 19.60 -6.99
N ALA A 726 27.38 19.61 -6.23
CA ALA A 726 28.13 18.41 -5.83
C ALA A 726 27.59 17.75 -4.55
N ALA A 727 26.72 18.45 -3.79
CA ALA A 727 26.18 17.92 -2.53
C ALA A 727 25.24 16.75 -2.75
N ARG A 728 25.18 15.84 -1.77
CA ARG A 728 24.25 14.72 -1.72
C ARG A 728 22.82 15.22 -1.97
N VAL A 729 22.16 14.60 -2.94
CA VAL A 729 20.73 14.86 -3.22
C VAL A 729 19.94 14.14 -2.15
N LEU A 730 19.22 14.91 -1.31
CA LEU A 730 18.37 14.37 -0.27
C LEU A 730 17.11 13.76 -0.88
N MET A 731 16.51 14.45 -1.86
CA MET A 731 15.39 13.98 -2.66
C MET A 731 15.22 14.85 -3.92
N THR A 732 14.22 14.53 -4.75
CA THR A 732 13.84 15.39 -5.88
C THR A 732 12.39 15.87 -5.73
N ILE A 733 12.15 17.14 -6.06
CA ILE A 733 10.89 17.87 -5.93
C ILE A 733 10.28 18.05 -7.34
N PRO A 734 9.09 17.50 -7.63
CA PRO A 734 8.52 17.58 -8.96
C PRO A 734 8.17 18.99 -9.42
N ARG A 735 8.11 19.17 -10.74
CA ARG A 735 7.56 20.38 -11.36
C ARG A 735 6.09 20.55 -10.96
N GLY A 736 5.74 21.76 -10.50
CA GLY A 736 4.40 22.16 -10.09
C GLY A 736 4.19 22.18 -8.57
N GLU A 737 5.13 21.64 -7.80
CA GLU A 737 5.00 21.52 -6.35
C GLU A 737 5.20 22.82 -5.60
N SER A 738 4.38 23.01 -4.57
CA SER A 738 4.52 24.11 -3.62
C SER A 738 5.48 23.74 -2.49
N ILE A 739 6.44 24.63 -2.22
CA ILE A 739 7.49 24.46 -1.22
C ILE A 739 7.57 25.71 -0.36
N ILE A 740 8.03 25.56 0.87
CA ILE A 740 8.22 26.70 1.78
C ILE A 740 9.69 27.11 1.73
N VAL A 741 9.93 28.31 1.23
CA VAL A 741 11.25 28.93 1.21
C VAL A 741 11.48 29.58 2.57
N THR A 742 12.38 28.99 3.34
CA THR A 742 12.76 29.44 4.69
C THR A 742 13.79 30.57 4.64
N SER A 743 14.61 30.61 3.58
CA SER A 743 15.47 31.74 3.25
C SER A 743 15.74 31.80 1.75
N ARG A 744 15.39 32.93 1.13
CA ARG A 744 15.48 33.12 -0.32
C ARG A 744 16.87 33.62 -0.70
N GLY A 745 17.66 32.78 -1.36
CA GLY A 745 18.94 33.18 -1.97
C GLY A 745 18.83 33.38 -3.49
N THR A 746 19.85 34.01 -4.08
CA THR A 746 19.89 34.37 -5.51
C THR A 746 20.07 33.14 -6.41
N GLU A 747 20.93 32.20 -6.02
CA GLU A 747 21.16 30.95 -6.75
C GLU A 747 20.51 29.73 -6.09
N TRP A 748 20.54 29.67 -4.75
CA TRP A 748 19.96 28.61 -3.95
C TRP A 748 18.99 29.20 -2.92
N CYS A 749 17.81 28.61 -2.80
CA CYS A 749 16.89 28.86 -1.69
C CYS A 749 17.10 27.78 -0.63
N ALA A 750 17.17 28.19 0.65
CA ALA A 750 16.92 27.28 1.75
C ALA A 750 15.42 27.03 1.82
N VAL A 751 15.03 25.77 1.83
CA VAL A 751 13.63 25.36 1.74
C VAL A 751 13.36 24.24 2.72
N ARG A 752 12.12 24.17 3.18
CA ARG A 752 11.58 22.97 3.82
C ARG A 752 10.48 22.39 2.95
N TYR A 753 10.61 21.11 2.66
CA TYR A 753 9.66 20.37 1.83
C TYR A 753 9.58 18.92 2.34
N ALA A 754 8.36 18.44 2.60
CA ALA A 754 8.08 17.08 3.08
C ALA A 754 8.92 16.65 4.31
N GLY A 755 9.13 17.56 5.28
CA GLY A 755 9.87 17.28 6.52
C GLY A 755 11.40 17.39 6.40
N PHE A 756 11.94 17.69 5.21
CA PHE A 756 13.37 17.88 4.98
C PHE A 756 13.70 19.36 4.82
N SER A 757 14.77 19.82 5.49
CA SER A 757 15.39 21.12 5.24
C SER A 757 16.62 20.94 4.36
N GLY A 758 16.70 21.73 3.29
CA GLY A 758 17.82 21.67 2.35
C GLY A 758 17.81 22.83 1.37
N TYR A 759 18.61 22.73 0.32
CA TYR A 759 18.80 23.78 -0.67
C TYR A 759 18.34 23.32 -2.05
N VAL A 760 17.57 24.19 -2.72
CA VAL A 760 17.15 24.00 -4.13
C VAL A 760 17.57 25.21 -4.95
N MET A 761 17.77 25.02 -6.26
CA MET A 761 18.13 26.14 -7.13
C MET A 761 16.95 27.10 -7.35
N THR A 762 17.16 28.38 -7.04
CA THR A 762 16.16 29.46 -7.10
C THR A 762 15.54 29.62 -8.49
N GLN A 763 16.33 29.43 -9.55
CA GLN A 763 15.88 29.57 -10.94
C GLN A 763 14.75 28.61 -11.36
N TYR A 764 14.51 27.55 -10.57
CA TYR A 764 13.46 26.59 -10.81
C TYR A 764 12.26 26.79 -9.88
N LEU A 765 12.10 27.96 -9.26
CA LEU A 765 10.97 28.31 -8.39
C LEU A 765 10.14 29.46 -8.99
N THR A 766 8.87 29.52 -8.63
CA THR A 766 7.87 30.52 -9.04
C THR A 766 7.00 30.84 -7.85
N PHE A 767 7.09 32.03 -7.29
CA PHE A 767 6.39 32.37 -6.06
C PHE A 767 4.91 32.73 -6.37
N PRO A 768 3.89 32.11 -5.73
CA PRO A 768 2.47 32.38 -6.00
C PRO A 768 1.97 33.71 -5.47
N ALA A 769 2.38 34.12 -4.27
CA ALA A 769 2.08 35.43 -3.65
C ALA A 769 2.49 36.62 -4.54
N ASP A 770 3.46 36.35 -5.37
CA ASP A 770 4.05 37.21 -6.39
C ASP A 770 3.04 37.48 -7.56
N SER A 771 2.01 36.63 -7.74
CA SER A 771 1.04 36.61 -8.86
C SER A 771 -0.34 37.17 -8.53
N SER A 772 -0.72 37.17 -7.25
CA SER A 772 -1.91 37.83 -6.72
C SER A 772 -1.61 39.21 -6.12
N ALA A 773 -0.36 39.67 -6.22
CA ALA A 773 0.03 40.95 -5.66
C ALA A 773 -0.73 42.09 -6.34
N GLU A 774 -1.49 42.83 -5.53
CA GLU A 774 -1.99 44.14 -5.91
C GLU A 774 -0.81 45.05 -6.29
N PRO A 775 -0.95 45.95 -7.29
CA PRO A 775 0.10 46.89 -7.62
C PRO A 775 0.52 47.69 -6.39
N VAL A 776 1.78 47.56 -5.97
CA VAL A 776 2.33 48.33 -4.84
C VAL A 776 2.65 49.77 -5.24
N SER A 777 2.83 50.03 -6.53
CA SER A 777 2.94 51.36 -7.12
C SER A 777 2.51 51.32 -8.60
N TYR A 778 2.47 52.48 -9.26
CA TYR A 778 2.24 52.57 -10.70
C TYR A 778 3.43 53.23 -11.39
N ALA A 779 3.71 52.80 -12.63
CA ALA A 779 4.76 53.37 -13.46
C ALA A 779 4.28 53.56 -14.91
N MET A 780 4.96 54.44 -15.64
CA MET A 780 4.74 54.71 -17.05
C MET A 780 5.85 54.06 -17.89
N VAL A 781 5.49 53.46 -19.02
CA VAL A 781 6.46 52.88 -19.95
C VAL A 781 7.20 53.98 -20.72
N ALA A 782 8.52 54.11 -20.56
CA ALA A 782 9.39 55.15 -21.14
C ALA A 782 10.48 54.60 -22.07
N THR A 783 10.06 53.88 -23.12
CA THR A 783 10.94 53.47 -24.22
C THR A 783 11.37 54.67 -25.08
N GLN A 784 12.54 54.59 -25.73
CA GLN A 784 13.00 55.64 -26.68
C GLN A 784 12.01 55.77 -27.86
N SER A 785 11.54 54.63 -28.42
CA SER A 785 10.40 54.49 -29.35
C SER A 785 9.79 53.07 -29.28
N GLY A 786 8.53 52.87 -29.67
CA GLY A 786 7.87 51.55 -29.73
C GLY A 786 7.28 51.00 -28.41
N ALA A 787 6.65 49.83 -28.49
CA ALA A 787 6.04 49.13 -27.34
C ALA A 787 7.05 48.23 -26.59
N LEU A 788 6.88 48.09 -25.26
CA LEU A 788 7.72 47.30 -24.37
C LEU A 788 7.22 45.85 -24.27
N ASN A 789 8.09 44.87 -24.53
CA ASN A 789 7.76 43.45 -24.39
C ASN A 789 7.63 43.06 -22.91
N MET A 790 6.45 42.61 -22.50
CA MET A 790 6.21 41.91 -21.23
C MET A 790 6.48 40.42 -21.43
N ARG A 791 7.33 39.82 -20.60
CA ARG A 791 7.81 38.44 -20.73
C ARG A 791 7.44 37.57 -19.54
N SER A 792 7.50 36.26 -19.72
CA SER A 792 7.14 35.29 -18.68
C SER A 792 8.20 35.13 -17.59
N GLN A 793 9.44 35.56 -17.84
CA GLN A 793 10.58 35.57 -16.89
C GLN A 793 11.44 36.83 -17.09
N PRO A 794 12.24 37.28 -16.10
CA PRO A 794 13.09 38.47 -16.18
C PRO A 794 14.37 38.24 -17.01
N THR A 795 14.24 37.70 -18.23
CA THR A 795 15.35 37.47 -19.17
C THR A 795 14.92 37.79 -20.59
N THR A 796 15.85 38.26 -21.43
CA THR A 796 15.57 38.66 -22.82
C THR A 796 15.17 37.50 -23.73
N GLY A 797 15.52 36.25 -23.37
CA GLY A 797 15.22 35.04 -24.13
C GLY A 797 13.90 34.34 -23.77
N SER A 798 13.20 34.77 -22.72
CA SER A 798 11.94 34.15 -22.29
C SER A 798 10.75 34.53 -23.18
N SER A 799 9.68 33.74 -23.18
CA SER A 799 8.51 33.99 -24.04
C SER A 799 7.85 35.35 -23.74
N VAL A 800 7.49 36.10 -24.79
CA VAL A 800 6.74 37.36 -24.67
C VAL A 800 5.28 37.01 -24.35
N VAL A 801 4.78 37.53 -23.23
CA VAL A 801 3.40 37.41 -22.75
C VAL A 801 2.50 38.40 -23.50
N THR A 802 2.92 39.66 -23.63
CA THR A 802 2.22 40.72 -24.38
C THR A 802 3.14 41.93 -24.66
N GLN A 803 2.69 42.94 -25.40
CA GLN A 803 3.42 44.19 -25.65
C GLN A 803 2.67 45.40 -25.07
N ILE A 804 3.38 46.28 -24.37
CA ILE A 804 2.83 47.43 -23.64
C ILE A 804 3.20 48.74 -24.36
N PRO A 805 2.24 49.58 -24.78
CA PRO A 805 2.54 50.84 -25.48
C PRO A 805 3.40 51.83 -24.67
N LYS A 806 4.20 52.67 -25.35
CA LYS A 806 4.92 53.80 -24.73
C LYS A 806 3.94 54.76 -24.08
N GLY A 807 4.24 55.18 -22.85
CA GLY A 807 3.40 56.03 -22.04
C GLY A 807 2.19 55.32 -21.41
N ALA A 808 2.06 54.00 -21.56
CA ALA A 808 1.01 53.27 -20.87
C ALA A 808 1.34 53.14 -19.38
N ARG A 809 0.31 53.29 -18.55
CA ARG A 809 0.38 53.09 -17.10
C ARG A 809 0.30 51.60 -16.79
N VAL A 810 1.26 51.11 -16.03
CA VAL A 810 1.33 49.70 -15.58
C VAL A 810 1.34 49.66 -14.07
N GLY A 811 0.66 48.68 -13.49
CA GLY A 811 0.75 48.41 -12.06
C GLY A 811 2.07 47.71 -11.77
N VAL A 812 2.95 48.30 -10.98
CA VAL A 812 4.21 47.68 -10.59
C VAL A 812 3.95 46.80 -9.38
N ILE A 813 4.14 45.50 -9.57
CA ILE A 813 3.99 44.50 -8.52
C ILE A 813 5.31 44.35 -7.76
N SER A 814 6.44 44.38 -8.47
CA SER A 814 7.78 44.47 -7.88
C SER A 814 8.78 45.09 -8.84
N GLN A 815 9.68 45.93 -8.34
CA GLN A 815 10.66 46.69 -9.14
C GLN A 815 12.08 46.22 -8.82
N ASN A 816 12.81 45.70 -9.80
CA ASN A 816 14.24 45.35 -9.66
C ASN A 816 15.08 46.12 -10.69
N ALA A 817 16.41 46.16 -10.57
CA ALA A 817 17.26 46.99 -11.45
C ALA A 817 17.23 46.60 -12.96
N GLY A 818 17.05 45.32 -13.27
CA GLY A 818 17.01 44.82 -14.65
C GLY A 818 15.59 44.62 -15.19
N TRP A 819 14.77 43.89 -14.45
CA TRP A 819 13.40 43.54 -14.84
C TRP A 819 12.41 43.80 -13.69
N SER A 820 11.34 44.50 -14.00
CA SER A 820 10.23 44.79 -13.10
C SER A 820 9.08 43.87 -13.44
N ARG A 821 8.45 43.33 -12.41
CA ARG A 821 7.22 42.57 -12.56
C ARG A 821 6.06 43.54 -12.53
N VAL A 822 5.29 43.57 -13.61
CA VAL A 822 4.20 44.52 -13.79
C VAL A 822 2.92 43.83 -14.24
N ARG A 823 1.81 44.48 -13.95
CA ARG A 823 0.46 44.13 -14.37
C ARG A 823 -0.05 45.15 -15.37
N TYR A 824 -0.55 44.67 -16.50
CA TYR A 824 -1.17 45.49 -17.54
C TYR A 824 -2.38 44.74 -18.10
N GLY A 825 -3.58 45.25 -17.82
CA GLY A 825 -4.83 44.54 -18.06
C GLY A 825 -4.95 43.26 -17.22
N GLU A 826 -5.36 42.15 -17.85
CA GLU A 826 -5.42 40.82 -17.22
C GLU A 826 -4.06 40.10 -17.16
N HIS A 827 -3.00 40.68 -17.77
CA HIS A 827 -1.70 40.05 -17.89
C HIS A 827 -0.71 40.53 -16.82
N THR A 828 0.01 39.58 -16.22
CA THR A 828 1.13 39.83 -15.30
C THR A 828 2.40 39.18 -15.85
N GLY A 829 3.50 39.92 -15.86
CA GLY A 829 4.78 39.45 -16.38
C GLY A 829 5.92 40.42 -16.08
N TYR A 830 7.10 40.16 -16.67
CA TYR A 830 8.32 40.94 -16.44
C TYR A 830 8.61 41.84 -17.63
N VAL A 831 8.90 43.10 -17.37
CA VAL A 831 9.38 44.08 -18.37
C VAL A 831 10.73 44.64 -17.92
N MET A 832 11.57 45.11 -18.84
CA MET A 832 12.84 45.73 -18.45
C MET A 832 12.59 47.02 -17.67
N SER A 833 13.12 47.10 -16.45
CA SER A 833 12.89 48.20 -15.50
C SER A 833 13.42 49.54 -16.00
N SER A 834 14.45 49.51 -16.85
CA SER A 834 15.01 50.69 -17.51
C SER A 834 13.99 51.42 -18.41
N TYR A 835 12.92 50.74 -18.79
CA TYR A 835 11.81 51.30 -19.57
C TYR A 835 10.58 51.62 -18.72
N LEU A 836 10.67 51.58 -17.39
CA LEU A 836 9.61 52.04 -16.50
C LEU A 836 10.04 53.31 -15.78
N ARG A 837 9.11 54.25 -15.64
CA ARG A 837 9.26 55.48 -14.85
C ARG A 837 8.15 55.50 -13.82
N ALA A 838 8.48 55.42 -12.53
CA ALA A 838 7.49 55.48 -11.47
C ALA A 838 6.66 56.79 -11.57
N GLU A 839 5.36 56.67 -11.32
CA GLU A 839 4.41 57.77 -11.43
C GLU A 839 4.72 58.80 -10.34
N GLY A 840 5.32 59.93 -10.74
CA GLY A 840 5.69 61.03 -9.84
C GLY A 840 7.16 61.10 -9.40
N SER A 841 8.04 60.16 -9.76
CA SER A 841 9.45 60.18 -9.33
C SER A 841 10.44 60.29 -10.50
N THR A 842 11.16 61.41 -10.53
CA THR A 842 12.43 61.60 -11.23
C THR A 842 13.52 60.66 -10.67
N PRO A 843 14.54 60.27 -11.46
CA PRO A 843 15.33 59.05 -11.19
C PRO A 843 16.38 59.22 -10.08
N GLU A 844 16.48 58.21 -9.21
CA GLU A 844 17.56 58.00 -8.22
C GLU A 844 18.91 57.71 -8.87
N VAL A 845 19.98 58.15 -8.20
CA VAL A 845 21.30 57.51 -8.28
C VAL A 845 21.64 56.95 -6.90
N THR A 846 22.03 55.68 -6.91
CA THR A 846 22.47 54.87 -5.77
C THR A 846 23.89 55.22 -5.34
N GLY A 847 24.08 55.38 -4.03
CA GLY A 847 25.36 55.57 -3.33
C GLY A 847 25.19 56.56 -2.18
N ARG A 848 25.13 56.08 -0.93
CA ARG A 848 25.00 56.97 0.26
C ARG A 848 26.28 57.77 0.54
N TYR A 849 27.42 57.34 0.00
CA TYR A 849 28.71 57.99 0.16
C TYR A 849 29.56 58.03 -1.13
N ALA A 850 30.54 58.93 -1.18
CA ALA A 850 31.50 59.03 -2.29
C ALA A 850 32.89 59.43 -1.83
N ARG A 851 33.92 58.73 -2.32
CA ARG A 851 35.33 58.99 -2.01
C ARG A 851 35.97 59.96 -3.02
N VAL A 852 36.70 60.96 -2.54
CA VAL A 852 37.44 61.91 -3.40
C VAL A 852 38.68 61.25 -4.00
N THR A 853 38.83 61.28 -5.33
CA THR A 853 39.89 60.58 -6.08
C THR A 853 40.68 61.48 -7.02
N THR A 854 40.90 62.74 -6.63
CA THR A 854 41.77 63.67 -7.37
C THR A 854 43.21 63.15 -7.46
N ALA A 855 43.91 63.36 -8.59
CA ALA A 855 45.27 62.85 -8.79
C ALA A 855 46.31 63.40 -7.79
N SER A 856 46.09 64.60 -7.27
CA SER A 856 46.74 65.18 -6.10
C SER A 856 45.93 66.40 -5.61
N GLY A 857 46.06 66.80 -4.35
CA GLY A 857 45.43 68.02 -3.82
C GLY A 857 44.00 67.83 -3.27
N SER A 858 43.17 68.88 -3.38
CA SER A 858 41.81 68.93 -2.81
C SER A 858 40.74 69.25 -3.86
N LEU A 859 39.51 68.75 -3.65
CA LEU A 859 38.32 68.92 -4.49
C LEU A 859 37.45 70.08 -3.99
N ASN A 860 37.06 71.00 -4.88
CA ASN A 860 36.30 72.20 -4.51
C ASN A 860 34.81 71.92 -4.29
N LEU A 861 34.30 72.24 -3.10
CA LEU A 861 32.89 72.26 -2.74
C LEU A 861 32.26 73.61 -3.14
N ARG A 862 31.18 73.60 -3.93
CA ARG A 862 30.56 74.82 -4.49
C ARG A 862 29.12 75.02 -4.05
N GLU A 863 28.65 76.27 -4.11
CA GLU A 863 27.31 76.62 -3.62
C GLU A 863 26.16 76.09 -4.51
N THR A 864 26.37 76.00 -5.82
CA THR A 864 25.41 75.44 -6.80
C THR A 864 26.10 74.52 -7.79
N ALA A 865 25.36 73.65 -8.49
CA ALA A 865 25.86 72.66 -9.47
C ALA A 865 26.37 73.29 -10.79
N SER A 866 27.43 74.09 -10.73
CA SER A 866 28.07 74.75 -11.87
C SER A 866 29.56 74.99 -11.63
N ALA A 867 30.37 74.92 -12.70
CA ALA A 867 31.82 75.12 -12.64
C ALA A 867 32.21 76.57 -12.29
N ASP A 868 31.31 77.50 -12.58
CA ASP A 868 31.48 78.95 -12.37
C ASP A 868 30.90 79.43 -11.04
N ALA A 869 30.31 78.52 -10.23
CA ALA A 869 29.70 78.84 -8.95
C ALA A 869 30.75 79.13 -7.85
N ARG A 870 30.38 79.93 -6.85
CA ARG A 870 31.24 80.29 -5.70
C ARG A 870 31.77 79.04 -4.97
N VAL A 871 33.08 79.00 -4.69
CA VAL A 871 33.73 77.92 -3.93
C VAL A 871 33.58 78.18 -2.43
N LEU A 872 33.06 77.20 -1.71
CA LEU A 872 32.86 77.22 -0.27
C LEU A 872 34.12 76.76 0.48
N MET A 873 34.73 75.64 0.08
CA MET A 873 35.99 75.12 0.63
C MET A 873 36.60 73.99 -0.23
N GLY A 874 37.80 73.53 0.10
CA GLY A 874 38.46 72.37 -0.52
C GLY A 874 38.39 71.10 0.34
N ILE A 875 38.22 69.94 -0.30
CA ILE A 875 38.06 68.62 0.33
C ILE A 875 39.25 67.72 -0.01
N PRO A 876 40.00 67.16 0.97
CA PRO A 876 41.19 66.35 0.69
C PRO A 876 40.92 65.06 -0.10
N GLN A 877 41.90 64.63 -0.90
CA GLN A 877 41.87 63.31 -1.57
C GLN A 877 41.72 62.17 -0.55
N GLY A 878 40.93 61.16 -0.89
CA GLY A 878 40.66 59.97 -0.06
C GLY A 878 39.49 60.14 0.93
N THR A 879 39.01 61.38 1.13
CA THR A 879 37.87 61.70 2.00
C THR A 879 36.60 61.06 1.48
N VAL A 880 35.84 60.42 2.37
CA VAL A 880 34.51 59.86 2.07
C VAL A 880 33.44 60.87 2.48
N LEU A 881 32.57 61.22 1.55
CA LEU A 881 31.55 62.26 1.64
C LEU A 881 30.16 61.66 1.67
N GLU A 882 29.26 62.18 2.49
CA GLU A 882 27.85 61.79 2.43
C GLU A 882 27.21 62.40 1.18
N VAL A 883 26.64 61.54 0.33
CA VAL A 883 26.01 61.94 -0.92
C VAL A 883 24.53 62.17 -0.65
N LEU A 884 24.10 63.43 -0.79
CA LEU A 884 22.73 63.85 -0.54
C LEU A 884 21.87 63.78 -1.80
N SER A 885 22.47 64.06 -2.97
CA SER A 885 21.82 63.93 -4.28
C SER A 885 22.85 64.00 -5.41
N TYR A 886 22.56 63.43 -6.58
CA TYR A 886 23.39 63.58 -7.78
C TYR A 886 22.53 63.84 -9.02
N SER A 887 22.94 64.80 -9.86
CA SER A 887 22.34 65.02 -11.18
C SER A 887 23.29 65.77 -12.11
N GLY A 888 23.41 65.33 -13.37
CA GLY A 888 24.01 66.13 -14.44
C GLY A 888 25.51 66.41 -14.29
N GLY A 889 26.31 65.43 -13.83
CA GLY A 889 27.76 65.61 -13.64
C GLY A 889 28.15 66.23 -12.29
N TRP A 890 27.17 66.56 -11.44
CA TRP A 890 27.36 67.23 -10.16
C TRP A 890 26.67 66.49 -9.02
N VAL A 891 27.39 66.35 -7.91
CA VAL A 891 26.97 65.65 -6.69
C VAL A 891 26.83 66.66 -5.58
N LYS A 892 25.67 66.68 -4.91
CA LYS A 892 25.46 67.43 -3.67
C LYS A 892 25.91 66.57 -2.49
N VAL A 893 26.80 67.12 -1.67
CA VAL A 893 27.46 66.42 -0.57
C VAL A 893 27.46 67.25 0.71
N SER A 894 27.55 66.58 1.86
CA SER A 894 27.79 67.19 3.17
C SER A 894 29.24 66.98 3.62
N TYR A 895 29.95 68.05 4.00
CA TYR A 895 31.32 67.97 4.51
C TYR A 895 31.58 69.05 5.56
N ALA A 896 32.13 68.66 6.71
CA ALA A 896 32.46 69.55 7.83
C ALA A 896 31.29 70.48 8.26
N GLY A 897 30.05 69.97 8.20
CA GLY A 897 28.83 70.70 8.56
C GLY A 897 28.29 71.64 7.48
N GLN A 898 28.90 71.72 6.30
CA GLN A 898 28.42 72.50 5.15
C GLN A 898 27.92 71.61 4.01
N THR A 899 26.84 72.03 3.34
CA THR A 899 26.28 71.35 2.18
C THR A 899 26.58 72.12 0.90
N GLY A 900 27.12 71.45 -0.12
CA GLY A 900 27.45 72.04 -1.42
C GLY A 900 27.55 71.01 -2.54
N TYR A 901 28.01 71.41 -3.72
CA TYR A 901 28.09 70.63 -4.94
C TYR A 901 29.54 70.41 -5.40
N VAL A 902 29.87 69.18 -5.76
CA VAL A 902 31.18 68.75 -6.31
C VAL A 902 31.00 68.00 -7.63
N MET A 903 32.02 67.96 -8.48
CA MET A 903 31.94 67.23 -9.76
C MET A 903 32.13 65.71 -9.54
N ASP A 904 31.32 64.90 -10.20
CA ASP A 904 31.30 63.43 -10.05
C ASP A 904 32.56 62.72 -10.55
N LYS A 905 33.21 63.25 -11.59
CA LYS A 905 34.40 62.65 -12.19
C LYS A 905 35.60 62.58 -11.25
N PHE A 906 35.55 63.30 -10.13
CA PHE A 906 36.57 63.28 -9.08
C PHE A 906 36.13 62.49 -7.85
N LEU A 907 35.08 61.69 -8.01
CA LEU A 907 34.49 60.88 -6.98
C LEU A 907 34.45 59.42 -7.40
N THR A 908 34.51 58.55 -6.41
CA THR A 908 34.23 57.13 -6.55
C THR A 908 33.16 56.77 -5.53
N PHE A 909 31.96 56.48 -6.02
CA PHE A 909 30.80 56.22 -5.18
C PHE A 909 30.94 54.88 -4.45
N THR A 910 30.47 54.84 -3.21
CA THR A 910 30.54 53.66 -2.36
C THR A 910 29.32 53.60 -1.44
N ASP A 911 28.86 52.39 -1.15
CA ASP A 911 27.73 52.16 -0.24
C ASP A 911 28.18 52.02 1.22
N GLN A 912 29.50 52.04 1.47
CA GLN A 912 30.07 51.94 2.80
C GLN A 912 30.13 53.34 3.46
N PRO A 913 29.45 53.57 4.61
CA PRO A 913 29.85 54.65 5.51
C PRO A 913 31.29 54.41 5.95
N LEU A 914 31.93 55.42 6.55
CA LEU A 914 33.23 55.25 7.22
C LEU A 914 33.20 53.99 8.09
N GLN A 915 33.74 52.87 7.60
CA GLN A 915 34.01 51.72 8.44
C GLN A 915 35.37 52.00 9.05
N GLU A 916 35.34 52.36 10.33
CA GLU A 916 36.49 52.24 11.21
C GLU A 916 37.04 50.83 11.08
N ASP A 917 38.37 50.76 11.03
CA ASP A 917 39.18 49.57 10.81
C ASP A 917 38.72 48.39 11.71
N ASN A 918 39.07 47.15 11.33
CA ASN A 918 38.55 45.91 11.92
C ASN A 918 39.03 45.75 13.37
N PRO A 919 38.19 45.67 14.42
CA PRO A 919 38.67 45.50 15.78
C PRO A 919 39.39 44.16 15.90
N ALA A 920 40.70 44.21 16.05
CA ALA A 920 41.48 43.05 16.43
C ALA A 920 41.21 42.80 17.91
N SER A 921 40.79 41.59 18.26
CA SER A 921 40.47 41.22 19.64
C SER A 921 41.75 41.18 20.48
N GLY A 922 42.28 42.34 20.88
CA GLY A 922 43.32 42.53 21.90
C GLY A 922 44.55 41.64 21.78
N ARG A 923 44.90 41.17 20.57
CA ARG A 923 46.02 40.25 20.37
C ARG A 923 47.34 41.01 20.33
N ASP A 924 48.35 40.48 21.01
CA ASP A 924 49.70 41.06 20.97
C ASP A 924 50.42 40.68 19.68
N VAL A 925 50.87 41.69 18.94
CA VAL A 925 51.66 41.54 17.70
C VAL A 925 53.03 42.20 17.87
N THR A 926 54.01 41.78 17.09
CA THR A 926 55.40 42.26 17.22
C THR A 926 55.71 43.34 16.19
N VAL A 927 56.40 44.40 16.61
CA VAL A 927 56.91 45.44 15.72
C VAL A 927 58.18 44.96 15.01
N ASN A 928 58.23 45.10 13.69
CA ASN A 928 59.39 44.75 12.86
C ASN A 928 59.71 45.87 11.86
N THR A 929 60.73 46.65 12.18
CA THR A 929 61.26 47.79 11.43
C THR A 929 62.67 47.55 10.88
N GLY A 930 63.34 46.47 11.30
CA GLY A 930 64.69 46.11 10.85
C GLY A 930 65.80 46.94 11.51
N GLY A 931 65.59 47.41 12.74
CA GLY A 931 66.49 48.28 13.50
C GLY A 931 66.09 49.76 13.44
N GLY A 932 65.17 50.18 14.31
CA GLY A 932 64.71 51.56 14.43
C GLY A 932 63.50 51.71 15.36
N GLY A 933 63.02 52.95 15.57
CA GLY A 933 61.79 53.22 16.32
C GLY A 933 60.60 53.49 15.40
N LEU A 934 59.43 52.88 15.65
CA LEU A 934 58.19 53.08 14.92
C LEU A 934 57.34 54.19 15.56
N ASN A 935 57.04 55.25 14.83
CA ASN A 935 56.28 56.37 15.36
C ASN A 935 54.79 56.04 15.53
N LEU A 936 54.32 56.09 16.78
CA LEU A 936 52.91 56.04 17.16
C LEU A 936 52.29 57.43 17.01
N ARG A 937 51.24 57.57 16.19
CA ARG A 937 50.65 58.86 15.82
C ARG A 937 49.23 59.04 16.33
N GLU A 938 48.83 60.29 16.50
CA GLU A 938 47.50 60.65 17.04
C GLU A 938 46.36 60.27 16.08
N THR A 939 46.60 60.37 14.77
CA THR A 939 45.66 59.95 13.71
C THR A 939 46.38 59.16 12.62
N ALA A 940 45.64 58.45 11.78
CA ALA A 940 46.14 57.61 10.68
C ALA A 940 46.67 58.43 9.48
N ASP A 941 47.61 59.33 9.73
CA ASP A 941 48.25 60.21 8.74
C ASP A 941 49.77 60.28 9.00
N ALA A 942 50.57 60.16 7.94
CA ALA A 942 52.03 60.24 8.01
C ALA A 942 52.54 61.61 8.50
N ASN A 943 51.72 62.66 8.36
CA ASN A 943 52.01 64.02 8.82
C ASN A 943 51.37 64.36 10.18
N ALA A 944 50.61 63.43 10.79
CA ALA A 944 50.02 63.64 12.09
C ALA A 944 51.05 63.75 13.21
N ARG A 945 50.66 64.40 14.31
CA ARG A 945 51.49 64.53 15.51
C ARG A 945 51.94 63.16 16.01
N VAL A 946 53.25 63.02 16.26
CA VAL A 946 53.83 61.82 16.86
C VAL A 946 53.62 61.87 18.37
N LEU A 947 53.01 60.81 18.92
CA LEU A 947 52.79 60.62 20.35
C LEU A 947 54.05 60.07 21.02
N LEU A 948 54.66 59.03 20.45
CA LEU A 948 55.93 58.44 20.88
C LEU A 948 56.54 57.57 19.77
N SER A 949 57.74 57.03 20.01
CA SER A 949 58.39 56.04 19.14
C SER A 949 58.48 54.68 19.86
N ILE A 950 58.07 53.61 19.18
CA ILE A 950 58.01 52.24 19.68
C ILE A 950 59.29 51.51 19.22
N PRO A 951 60.12 50.96 20.13
CA PRO A 951 61.32 50.22 19.73
C PRO A 951 61.01 48.98 18.89
N ASP A 952 61.94 48.62 18.00
CA ASP A 952 61.90 47.36 17.25
C ASP A 952 61.77 46.14 18.17
N GLU A 953 61.13 45.07 17.68
CA GLU A 953 60.82 43.83 18.41
C GLU A 953 59.90 43.98 19.63
N SER A 954 59.39 45.19 19.91
CA SER A 954 58.41 45.40 20.98
C SER A 954 57.05 44.77 20.64
N ARG A 955 56.37 44.20 21.65
CA ARG A 955 54.98 43.75 21.54
C ARG A 955 54.01 44.91 21.75
N VAL A 956 53.01 45.00 20.88
CA VAL A 956 51.96 46.01 20.91
C VAL A 956 50.59 45.33 20.87
N GLU A 957 49.65 45.83 21.66
CA GLU A 957 48.28 45.33 21.67
C GLU A 957 47.58 45.86 20.42
N LEU A 958 47.24 44.97 19.49
CA LEU A 958 46.51 45.33 18.27
C LEU A 958 45.04 45.53 18.64
N LEU A 959 44.62 46.80 18.62
CA LEU A 959 43.23 47.17 18.89
C LEU A 959 42.40 47.15 17.61
N ILE A 960 43.01 47.62 16.52
CA ILE A 960 42.34 47.72 15.24
C ILE A 960 43.32 47.46 14.09
N GLU A 961 42.99 46.50 13.22
CA GLU A 961 43.76 46.14 12.04
C GLU A 961 43.23 46.89 10.81
N GLY A 962 44.08 47.74 10.21
CA GLY A 962 43.75 48.48 9.00
C GLY A 962 44.77 48.23 7.89
N ALA A 963 44.39 48.51 6.64
CA ALA A 963 45.18 48.11 5.46
C ALA A 963 46.50 48.90 5.30
N ALA A 964 46.55 50.15 5.76
CA ALA A 964 47.74 51.00 5.69
C ALA A 964 48.23 51.46 7.09
N TRP A 965 47.30 51.63 8.02
CA TRP A 965 47.55 51.99 9.40
C TRP A 965 46.78 51.06 10.32
N CYS A 966 47.41 50.60 11.40
CA CYS A 966 46.78 49.87 12.49
C CYS A 966 46.67 50.76 13.72
N LYS A 967 45.60 50.61 14.50
CA LYS A 967 45.49 51.23 15.82
C LYS A 967 46.03 50.25 16.86
N VAL A 968 47.02 50.70 17.62
CA VAL A 968 47.69 49.88 18.62
C VAL A 968 47.72 50.60 19.97
N LYS A 969 47.83 49.82 21.04
CA LYS A 969 48.10 50.35 22.38
C LYS A 969 49.49 49.89 22.82
N TYR A 970 50.30 50.86 23.25
CA TYR A 970 51.66 50.61 23.73
C TYR A 970 52.00 51.59 24.85
N SER A 971 52.49 51.07 25.98
CA SER A 971 52.87 51.87 27.15
C SER A 971 51.81 52.90 27.56
N GLY A 972 50.54 52.46 27.61
CA GLY A 972 49.40 53.29 28.02
C GLY A 972 48.88 54.29 26.96
N HIS A 973 49.56 54.42 25.81
CA HIS A 973 49.15 55.33 24.73
C HIS A 973 48.47 54.55 23.61
N THR A 974 47.36 55.09 23.12
CA THR A 974 46.63 54.55 21.97
C THR A 974 46.81 55.46 20.77
N GLY A 975 47.26 54.91 19.65
CA GLY A 975 47.52 55.67 18.43
C GLY A 975 47.68 54.77 17.21
N TYR A 976 48.07 55.36 16.09
CA TYR A 976 48.17 54.70 14.80
C TYR A 976 49.62 54.49 14.37
N VAL A 977 49.92 53.29 13.88
CA VAL A 977 51.22 52.89 13.29
C VAL A 977 50.98 52.30 11.91
N MET A 978 51.99 52.27 11.03
CA MET A 978 51.82 51.68 9.70
C MET A 978 51.80 50.15 9.76
N THR A 979 50.81 49.53 9.11
CA THR A 979 50.56 48.08 9.11
C THR A 979 51.75 47.26 8.65
N ARG A 980 52.49 47.76 7.65
CA ARG A 980 53.66 47.09 7.06
C ARG A 980 54.84 46.84 8.01
N PHE A 981 54.79 47.38 9.23
CA PHE A 981 55.83 47.22 10.25
C PHE A 981 55.36 46.36 11.44
N LEU A 982 54.26 45.61 11.28
CA LEU A 982 53.75 44.67 12.27
C LEU A 982 53.79 43.25 11.70
N ASP A 983 54.23 42.29 12.50
CA ASP A 983 54.15 40.86 12.20
C ASP A 983 52.86 40.27 12.78
N LEU A 984 51.94 39.87 11.90
CA LEU A 984 50.55 39.53 12.24
C LEU A 984 50.29 38.02 12.39
N ASP A 985 51.30 37.17 12.17
CA ASP A 985 51.16 35.70 12.03
C ASP A 985 51.78 34.87 13.19
N SER A 986 52.11 35.48 14.34
CA SER A 986 52.63 34.73 15.49
C SER A 986 51.55 33.83 16.12
N ALA A 987 51.74 32.50 16.07
CA ALA A 987 50.78 31.48 16.55
C ALA A 987 50.68 31.38 18.09
N GLU A 988 49.49 31.02 18.61
CA GLU A 988 49.24 30.72 20.03
C GLU A 988 49.63 29.27 20.44
N PRO A 989 50.04 29.03 21.71
CA PRO A 989 50.43 27.70 22.20
C PRO A 989 49.23 26.82 22.65
N GLU A 990 49.37 25.49 22.52
CA GLU A 990 48.35 24.50 22.97
C GLU A 990 48.18 24.50 24.50
N THR A 991 46.94 24.65 24.96
CA THR A 991 46.57 24.60 26.39
C THR A 991 45.91 23.27 26.75
N GLY A 992 46.17 22.74 27.95
CA GLY A 992 45.55 21.48 28.42
C GLY A 992 45.87 21.13 29.88
N VAL A 993 45.00 20.36 30.55
CA VAL A 993 45.22 19.96 31.96
C VAL A 993 46.34 18.93 32.07
N ARG A 994 47.18 19.04 33.11
CA ARG A 994 48.23 18.08 33.51
C ARG A 994 48.17 17.82 35.01
N PHE A 995 48.75 16.71 35.47
CA PHE A 995 48.79 16.35 36.88
C PHE A 995 50.23 16.33 37.41
N VAL A 996 50.44 16.84 38.63
CA VAL A 996 51.75 16.85 39.28
C VAL A 996 52.14 15.44 39.75
N ASN A 997 53.21 14.87 39.20
CA ASN A 997 53.67 13.51 39.47
C ASN A 997 55.11 13.49 40.02
N THR A 998 55.27 13.76 41.31
CA THR A 998 56.54 13.70 42.05
C THR A 998 56.62 12.41 42.89
N VAL A 999 57.85 11.94 43.18
CA VAL A 999 58.05 10.69 43.94
C VAL A 999 57.66 10.85 45.42
N SER A 1000 57.93 12.01 46.02
CA SER A 1000 57.46 12.44 47.35
C SER A 1000 57.53 13.97 47.48
N GLY A 1001 56.60 14.59 48.21
CA GLY A 1001 56.51 16.06 48.35
C GLY A 1001 55.79 16.78 47.18
N GLY A 1002 55.66 18.11 47.28
CA GLY A 1002 55.08 18.96 46.21
C GLY A 1002 56.09 19.39 45.14
N LEU A 1003 55.60 19.86 44.00
CA LEU A 1003 56.38 20.41 42.88
C LEU A 1003 56.46 21.94 42.96
N ASN A 1004 57.66 22.49 42.99
CA ASN A 1004 57.85 23.94 43.09
C ASN A 1004 57.48 24.65 41.78
N LEU A 1005 56.50 25.54 41.84
CA LEU A 1005 56.18 26.50 40.78
C LEU A 1005 57.15 27.67 40.87
N ARG A 1006 57.87 27.97 39.79
CA ARG A 1006 58.94 28.97 39.78
C ARG A 1006 58.63 30.16 38.90
N GLU A 1007 59.21 31.29 39.23
CA GLU A 1007 59.00 32.56 38.51
C GLU A 1007 59.57 32.53 37.08
N THR A 1008 60.66 31.79 36.84
CA THR A 1008 61.26 31.57 35.51
C THR A 1008 61.66 30.11 35.32
N ALA A 1009 61.91 29.68 34.06
CA ALA A 1009 62.27 28.31 33.68
C ALA A 1009 63.72 27.94 34.08
N SER A 1010 64.01 27.90 35.38
CA SER A 1010 65.33 27.55 35.93
C SER A 1010 65.20 26.90 37.31
N ALA A 1011 66.11 25.96 37.62
CA ALA A 1011 66.15 25.29 38.92
C ALA A 1011 66.54 26.22 40.08
N ASP A 1012 67.21 27.33 39.78
CA ASP A 1012 67.66 28.33 40.75
C ASP A 1012 66.68 29.51 40.89
N ALA A 1013 65.62 29.54 40.08
CA ALA A 1013 64.63 30.61 40.10
C ALA A 1013 63.81 30.63 41.40
N ARG A 1014 63.36 31.82 41.80
CA ARG A 1014 62.51 32.01 42.99
C ARG A 1014 61.28 31.09 42.93
N VAL A 1015 61.03 30.35 44.01
CA VAL A 1015 59.84 29.51 44.14
C VAL A 1015 58.66 30.39 44.56
N LEU A 1016 57.61 30.36 43.76
CA LEU A 1016 56.36 31.07 44.03
C LEU A 1016 55.53 30.30 45.06
N LEU A 1017 55.41 28.98 44.87
CA LEU A 1017 54.74 28.06 45.79
C LEU A 1017 55.11 26.60 45.46
N ALA A 1018 54.69 25.67 46.32
CA ALA A 1018 54.77 24.23 46.06
C ALA A 1018 53.38 23.66 45.76
N ILE A 1019 53.26 22.90 44.66
CA ILE A 1019 52.03 22.28 44.19
C ILE A 1019 51.97 20.84 44.71
N PRO A 1020 50.94 20.41 45.44
CA PRO A 1020 50.86 19.03 45.96
C PRO A 1020 50.87 17.97 44.85
N ARG A 1021 51.39 16.79 45.14
CA ARG A 1021 51.33 15.63 44.22
C ARG A 1021 49.88 15.26 43.90
N GLY A 1022 49.62 14.91 42.64
CA GLY A 1022 48.30 14.52 42.12
C GLY A 1022 47.42 15.71 41.75
N THR A 1023 47.90 16.95 41.92
CA THR A 1023 47.10 18.14 41.65
C THR A 1023 47.05 18.45 40.17
N ALA A 1024 45.84 18.74 39.67
CA ALA A 1024 45.62 19.22 38.32
C ALA A 1024 46.11 20.67 38.15
N VAL A 1025 46.83 20.94 37.06
CA VAL A 1025 47.34 22.25 36.67
C VAL A 1025 47.03 22.51 35.20
N THR A 1026 46.83 23.77 34.83
CA THR A 1026 46.57 24.15 33.43
C THR A 1026 47.89 24.42 32.72
N LEU A 1027 48.19 23.67 31.67
CA LEU A 1027 49.33 23.93 30.79
C LEU A 1027 49.03 25.15 29.92
N LEU A 1028 49.90 26.15 29.99
CA LEU A 1028 49.85 27.36 29.18
C LEU A 1028 50.87 27.33 28.05
N GLU A 1029 52.01 26.67 28.26
CA GLU A 1029 53.08 26.52 27.27
C GLU A 1029 53.84 25.20 27.51
N GLU A 1030 53.91 24.32 26.51
CA GLU A 1030 54.64 23.05 26.59
C GLU A 1030 56.10 23.24 26.14
N GLY A 1031 57.05 22.98 27.04
CA GLY A 1031 58.47 22.98 26.74
C GLY A 1031 59.12 21.63 27.03
N SER A 1032 60.27 21.37 26.44
CA SER A 1032 60.97 20.08 26.54
C SER A 1032 61.51 19.79 27.95
N GLU A 1033 61.99 20.81 28.67
CA GLU A 1033 62.47 20.68 30.06
C GLU A 1033 61.60 21.39 31.09
N TRP A 1034 61.04 22.55 30.72
CA TRP A 1034 60.17 23.36 31.56
C TRP A 1034 58.87 23.67 30.83
N CYS A 1035 57.75 23.49 31.53
CA CYS A 1035 56.43 23.89 31.09
C CYS A 1035 55.99 25.15 31.84
N LYS A 1036 55.29 26.06 31.15
CA LYS A 1036 54.56 27.15 31.82
C LYS A 1036 53.17 26.68 32.17
N ILE A 1037 52.81 26.78 33.44
CA ILE A 1037 51.51 26.32 33.94
C ILE A 1037 50.84 27.38 34.81
N GLN A 1038 49.53 27.22 35.02
CA GLN A 1038 48.75 27.96 35.98
C GLN A 1038 48.19 27.03 37.07
N TYR A 1039 48.33 27.46 38.33
CA TYR A 1039 47.77 26.79 39.50
C TYR A 1039 47.39 27.81 40.59
N ASN A 1040 46.12 27.78 41.05
CA ASN A 1040 45.56 28.71 42.04
C ASN A 1040 45.95 30.18 41.75
N ASP A 1041 45.61 30.66 40.56
CA ASP A 1041 45.89 32.02 40.05
C ASP A 1041 47.38 32.41 39.90
N ASN A 1042 48.31 31.52 40.24
CA ASN A 1042 49.73 31.73 40.05
C ASN A 1042 50.18 31.10 38.72
N ILE A 1043 50.87 31.90 37.89
CA ILE A 1043 51.49 31.45 36.65
C ILE A 1043 52.99 31.35 36.87
N GLY A 1044 53.57 30.23 36.50
CA GLY A 1044 55.00 30.00 36.61
C GLY A 1044 55.46 28.78 35.84
N TYR A 1045 56.73 28.42 36.04
CA TYR A 1045 57.39 27.32 35.35
C TYR A 1045 57.60 26.14 36.29
N VAL A 1046 57.34 24.93 35.79
CA VAL A 1046 57.64 23.66 36.45
C VAL A 1046 58.39 22.75 35.48
N MET A 1047 59.19 21.81 35.99
CA MET A 1047 59.87 20.86 35.11
C MET A 1047 58.88 19.90 34.46
N THR A 1048 58.95 19.78 33.13
CA THR A 1048 58.04 18.98 32.29
C THR A 1048 57.94 17.54 32.75
N LYS A 1049 59.05 16.93 33.18
CA LYS A 1049 59.12 15.53 33.61
C LYS A 1049 58.25 15.19 34.83
N PHE A 1050 57.79 16.19 35.58
CA PHE A 1050 56.92 16.00 36.75
C PHE A 1050 55.45 16.31 36.45
N LEU A 1051 55.08 16.43 35.18
CA LEU A 1051 53.70 16.56 34.73
C LEU A 1051 53.29 15.32 33.91
N SER A 1052 52.14 14.74 34.24
CA SER A 1052 51.51 13.65 33.48
C SER A 1052 50.17 14.10 32.87
N LYS A 1053 49.71 13.38 31.84
CA LYS A 1053 48.38 13.59 31.23
C LYS A 1053 47.27 12.82 31.97
N GLU A 1054 47.64 11.87 32.83
CA GLU A 1054 46.76 11.04 33.68
C GLU A 1054 47.29 10.95 35.10
#